data_AF-A0A1Z8LVM9-F1
#
_entry.id   AF-A0A1Z8LVM9-F1
#
_cell.length_a   1.000
_cell.length_b   1.000
_cell.length_c   1.000
_cell.angle_alpha   90.00
_cell.angle_beta   90.00
_cell.angle_gamma   90.00
#
_symmetry.space_group_name_H-M   'P 1'
#
loop_
_entity.id
_entity.type
_entity.pdbx_description
1 polymer ?
#
loop_
_entity_poly.entity_id
_entity_poly.type
_entity_poly.pdbx_seq_one_letter_code
_entity_poly.pdbx_strand_id
1 'polypeptide(L)'
;MPIDYGNQQLPLWRPESKWTPPRDYPNLSSAKLIAFDCETYDPNLLTNGPGGVRKDGRLIGISVATDTGFRGYYPIGHAGEGNLDRNRVLQWAKETLENSIDKVGANILYDLEWLKTVGINVKGNLYDVQVAEPLIDEERREGYSLQVLSERYLGRGKDESLLQAAAKAYNINPKKEMWKLPAHYVGEYAEIDAVNTLEIFKKQLPLLEANDLMEIFKLETELIPLLLDMRFQGVRIDVDKAEKLNKQYKKEESKFLKDLREFAGFPVEPWSNDQLAVVCERNKIWFPETQAGNPSFTGEFMSSSTEPFLTKVAEYRKLNKMRRDFIQKVCLEMSVNGRIHTQFHQLRKDSDGTRTGRFSSSNPNLQQIPARDEYWGPLIRSLFLPEEPVEHGTSHGRNQWFRLDYNQQEPRVLAHYAALRKIRGSKEAVDAYKNKEADFHTLVAKMAKIDRKVAKTINLGIMYGMGTYKLGQMLGLNYNEAINLLEKYHENVPFVKGLMHEASQAVVYRGEIRTILGRKRHFNFWEPSDSRLKWPNKEMPLRKEEAQEVWKGRPLKRAYTHKALNALIQGTSADLTKKAMLMLYKELKIVPHLQVHDELDITHADNPLIKSVVEVMENCVDLKVPLKVSVEKGPSWGEVKEVKI
;
A
#
# COMPACT_ATOMS: atom_id res chain seq x y z
N MET A 1 -32.52 -8.78 17.79
CA MET A 1 -33.06 -8.02 18.95
C MET A 1 -33.60 -6.70 18.41
N PRO A 2 -34.76 -6.21 18.88
CA PRO A 2 -35.17 -4.85 18.59
C PRO A 2 -34.12 -3.92 19.19
N ILE A 3 -33.61 -2.99 18.39
CA ILE A 3 -32.57 -2.05 18.81
C ILE A 3 -33.29 -0.91 19.55
N ASP A 4 -32.92 -0.68 20.81
CA ASP A 4 -33.39 0.45 21.61
C ASP A 4 -32.65 1.72 21.14
N TYR A 5 -33.32 2.47 20.25
CA TYR A 5 -32.84 3.76 19.78
C TYR A 5 -33.33 4.82 20.75
N GLY A 6 -32.56 5.05 21.82
CA GLY A 6 -32.90 6.03 22.86
C GLY A 6 -33.49 7.32 22.28
N ASN A 7 -34.63 7.74 22.82
CA ASN A 7 -35.47 8.89 22.42
C ASN A 7 -34.71 10.00 21.65
N GLN A 8 -34.59 9.85 20.33
CA GLN A 8 -34.15 10.96 19.47
C GLN A 8 -35.36 11.88 19.25
N GLN A 9 -35.24 13.11 19.74
CA GLN A 9 -36.23 14.16 19.52
C GLN A 9 -36.38 14.38 18.00
N LEU A 10 -37.55 14.06 17.45
CA LEU A 10 -37.83 14.26 16.03
C LEU A 10 -37.78 15.76 15.70
N PRO A 11 -37.10 16.18 14.63
CA PRO A 11 -36.99 17.60 14.30
C PRO A 11 -38.34 18.18 13.90
N LEU A 12 -38.60 19.42 14.35
CA LEU A 12 -39.80 20.21 14.06
C LEU A 12 -39.94 20.57 12.57
N TRP A 13 -38.81 20.69 11.85
CA TRP A 13 -38.76 21.01 10.43
C TRP A 13 -37.93 19.96 9.70
N ARG A 14 -38.51 19.35 8.65
CA ARG A 14 -37.89 18.29 7.85
C ARG A 14 -37.80 18.72 6.39
N PRO A 15 -36.68 18.49 5.69
CA PRO A 15 -36.64 18.70 4.25
C PRO A 15 -37.58 17.71 3.56
N GLU A 16 -38.18 18.12 2.44
CA GLU A 16 -38.99 17.23 1.60
C GLU A 16 -38.09 16.33 0.74
N SER A 17 -38.41 15.04 0.69
CA SER A 17 -37.82 14.10 -0.26
C SER A 17 -38.88 13.58 -1.21
N LYS A 18 -38.54 13.49 -2.50
CA LYS A 18 -39.39 12.87 -3.53
C LYS A 18 -39.07 11.40 -3.76
N TRP A 19 -38.00 10.90 -3.16
CA TRP A 19 -37.57 9.52 -3.32
C TRP A 19 -38.40 8.59 -2.43
N THR A 20 -38.75 7.41 -2.96
CA THR A 20 -39.42 6.35 -2.21
C THR A 20 -38.71 5.02 -2.44
N PRO A 21 -38.65 4.12 -1.43
CA PRO A 21 -38.06 2.79 -1.60
C PRO A 21 -38.68 2.02 -2.78
N PRO A 22 -37.87 1.26 -3.55
CA PRO A 22 -38.39 0.37 -4.58
C PRO A 22 -39.42 -0.61 -4.02
N ARG A 23 -40.47 -0.87 -4.79
CA ARG A 23 -41.55 -1.81 -4.41
C ARG A 23 -41.30 -3.23 -4.92
N ASP A 24 -40.52 -3.35 -5.99
CA ASP A 24 -40.28 -4.58 -6.72
C ASP A 24 -38.80 -4.98 -6.69
N TYR A 25 -38.54 -6.25 -6.99
CA TYR A 25 -37.22 -6.87 -7.06
C TYR A 25 -36.98 -7.38 -8.48
N PRO A 26 -36.54 -6.51 -9.41
CA PRO A 26 -36.49 -6.83 -10.83
C PRO A 26 -35.41 -7.86 -11.13
N ASN A 27 -35.66 -8.68 -12.15
CA ASN A 27 -34.62 -9.53 -12.73
C ASN A 27 -33.68 -8.66 -13.60
N LEU A 28 -32.40 -8.63 -13.23
CA LEU A 28 -31.37 -7.84 -13.92
C LEU A 28 -30.52 -8.68 -14.90
N SER A 29 -30.96 -9.89 -15.26
CA SER A 29 -30.19 -10.81 -16.13
C SER A 29 -29.95 -10.31 -17.55
N SER A 30 -30.68 -9.28 -18.01
CA SER A 30 -30.46 -8.65 -19.32
C SER A 30 -29.30 -7.65 -19.33
N ALA A 31 -28.78 -7.26 -18.16
CA ALA A 31 -27.64 -6.37 -18.05
C ALA A 31 -26.34 -7.09 -18.44
N LYS A 32 -25.38 -6.35 -19.00
CA LYS A 32 -24.01 -6.85 -19.22
C LYS A 32 -23.07 -6.39 -18.13
N LEU A 33 -23.42 -5.31 -17.44
CA LEU A 33 -22.62 -4.72 -16.37
C LEU A 33 -23.54 -4.19 -15.27
N ILE A 34 -23.21 -4.55 -14.03
CA ILE A 34 -23.93 -4.13 -12.83
C ILE A 34 -22.98 -3.30 -11.97
N ALA A 35 -23.30 -2.03 -11.76
CA ALA A 35 -22.67 -1.23 -10.72
C ALA A 35 -23.37 -1.45 -9.38
N PHE A 36 -22.61 -1.51 -8.30
CA PHE A 36 -23.16 -1.62 -6.95
C PHE A 36 -22.36 -0.81 -5.94
N ASP A 37 -23.03 -0.39 -4.88
CA ASP A 37 -22.45 0.32 -3.73
C ASP A 37 -23.23 -0.04 -2.45
N CYS A 38 -22.53 -0.03 -1.31
CA CYS A 38 -23.08 -0.41 -0.02
C CYS A 38 -23.06 0.74 0.97
N GLU A 39 -24.24 1.04 1.52
CA GLU A 39 -24.35 1.96 2.64
C GLU A 39 -24.24 1.22 3.96
N THR A 40 -23.47 1.78 4.89
CA THR A 40 -23.00 1.04 6.08
C THR A 40 -22.99 1.91 7.33
N TYR A 41 -23.08 1.25 8.48
CA TYR A 41 -22.66 1.79 9.77
C TYR A 41 -21.31 1.15 10.11
N ASP A 42 -20.22 1.93 10.05
CA ASP A 42 -18.87 1.50 10.41
C ASP A 42 -18.23 2.52 11.37
N PRO A 43 -18.38 2.35 12.70
CA PRO A 43 -18.01 3.37 13.68
C PRO A 43 -16.50 3.61 13.78
N ASN A 44 -15.68 2.62 13.40
CA ASN A 44 -14.22 2.62 13.55
C ASN A 44 -13.48 2.67 12.21
N LEU A 45 -14.17 3.02 11.12
CA LEU A 45 -13.59 3.08 9.77
C LEU A 45 -12.30 3.90 9.69
N LEU A 46 -12.26 5.08 10.31
CA LEU A 46 -11.10 5.98 10.24
C LEU A 46 -9.92 5.56 11.12
N THR A 47 -10.16 4.74 12.15
CA THR A 47 -9.14 4.34 13.13
C THR A 47 -8.60 2.94 12.86
N ASN A 48 -9.49 2.01 12.50
CA ASN A 48 -9.20 0.59 12.34
C ASN A 48 -9.52 0.07 10.92
N GLY A 49 -10.01 0.95 10.02
CA GLY A 49 -10.41 0.58 8.67
C GLY A 49 -11.79 -0.08 8.56
N PRO A 50 -12.20 -0.60 7.38
CA PRO A 50 -13.39 -1.42 7.20
C PRO A 50 -13.62 -2.46 8.30
N GLY A 51 -14.84 -2.45 8.84
CA GLY A 51 -15.27 -3.22 10.01
C GLY A 51 -15.95 -4.54 9.72
N GLY A 52 -16.05 -5.00 8.48
CA GLY A 52 -16.72 -6.27 8.18
C GLY A 52 -16.03 -7.47 8.81
N VAL A 53 -14.70 -7.50 8.83
CA VAL A 53 -13.92 -8.54 9.56
C VAL A 53 -14.05 -8.41 11.08
N ARG A 54 -14.23 -7.20 11.60
CA ARG A 54 -14.39 -6.93 13.04
C ARG A 54 -15.80 -7.19 13.55
N LYS A 55 -16.79 -7.14 12.64
CA LYS A 55 -18.23 -7.25 12.95
C LYS A 55 -18.70 -6.19 13.96
N ASP A 56 -18.06 -5.02 13.97
CA ASP A 56 -18.40 -3.89 14.85
C ASP A 56 -19.30 -2.84 14.16
N GLY A 57 -19.83 -3.18 12.99
CA GLY A 57 -20.75 -2.37 12.20
C GLY A 57 -21.78 -3.23 11.47
N ARG A 58 -22.54 -2.65 10.54
CA ARG A 58 -23.54 -3.38 9.75
C ARG A 58 -23.82 -2.74 8.39
N LEU A 59 -24.25 -3.57 7.43
CA LEU A 59 -24.85 -3.15 6.18
C LEU A 59 -26.22 -2.49 6.44
N ILE A 60 -26.43 -1.34 5.80
CA ILE A 60 -27.61 -0.47 5.94
C ILE A 60 -28.46 -0.47 4.67
N GLY A 61 -27.84 -0.58 3.49
CA GLY A 61 -28.56 -0.74 2.23
C GLY A 61 -27.62 -1.06 1.08
N ILE A 62 -28.19 -1.50 -0.04
CA ILE A 62 -27.45 -1.85 -1.26
C ILE A 62 -28.04 -1.03 -2.41
N SER A 63 -27.21 -0.30 -3.13
CA SER A 63 -27.61 0.33 -4.39
C SER A 63 -27.09 -0.48 -5.58
N VAL A 64 -27.88 -0.51 -6.65
CA VAL A 64 -27.54 -1.17 -7.90
C VAL A 64 -27.89 -0.24 -9.05
N ALA A 65 -27.02 -0.16 -10.06
CA ALA A 65 -27.31 0.44 -11.36
C ALA A 65 -26.84 -0.49 -12.49
N THR A 66 -27.47 -0.44 -13.66
CA THR A 66 -27.13 -1.33 -14.78
C THR A 66 -27.00 -0.58 -16.09
N ASP A 67 -26.33 -1.20 -17.06
CA ASP A 67 -26.19 -0.67 -18.41
C ASP A 67 -27.50 -0.59 -19.19
N THR A 68 -28.59 -1.19 -18.70
CA THR A 68 -29.95 -1.05 -19.26
C THR A 68 -30.69 0.19 -18.76
N GLY A 69 -30.09 0.98 -17.87
CA GLY A 69 -30.70 2.18 -17.28
C GLY A 69 -31.47 1.95 -15.99
N PHE A 70 -31.54 0.70 -15.49
CA PHE A 70 -32.11 0.44 -14.16
C PHE A 70 -31.18 1.01 -13.08
N ARG A 71 -31.78 1.64 -12.05
CA ARG A 71 -31.13 1.97 -10.78
C ARG A 71 -32.10 1.77 -9.61
N GLY A 72 -31.58 1.44 -8.43
CA GLY A 72 -32.40 1.37 -7.22
C GLY A 72 -31.56 1.20 -5.96
N TYR A 73 -32.02 1.82 -4.86
CA TYR A 73 -31.46 1.63 -3.53
C TYR A 73 -32.41 0.82 -2.62
N TYR A 74 -31.88 -0.23 -1.99
CA TYR A 74 -32.62 -1.17 -1.16
C TYR A 74 -32.19 -1.04 0.31
N PRO A 75 -32.86 -0.18 1.10
CA PRO A 75 -32.56 0.04 2.53
C PRO A 75 -33.02 -1.13 3.40
N ILE A 76 -32.20 -1.56 4.36
CA ILE A 76 -32.48 -2.70 5.27
C ILE A 76 -32.09 -2.45 6.73
N GLY A 77 -31.44 -1.33 7.04
CA GLY A 77 -30.80 -1.14 8.35
C GLY A 77 -30.73 0.30 8.87
N HIS A 78 -31.45 1.24 8.25
CA HIS A 78 -31.56 2.61 8.77
C HIS A 78 -32.25 2.60 10.14
N ALA A 79 -31.81 3.46 11.06
CA ALA A 79 -32.51 3.64 12.34
C ALA A 79 -33.83 4.40 12.18
N GLY A 80 -33.94 5.21 11.13
CA GLY A 80 -35.19 5.86 10.72
C GLY A 80 -36.14 4.91 9.97
N GLU A 81 -37.14 5.50 9.32
CA GLU A 81 -38.15 4.79 8.54
C GLU A 81 -37.72 4.48 7.09
N GLY A 82 -38.50 3.64 6.41
CA GLY A 82 -38.32 3.34 4.98
C GLY A 82 -37.47 2.13 4.64
N ASN A 83 -37.12 1.28 5.62
CA ASN A 83 -36.46 0.00 5.36
C ASN A 83 -37.42 -1.02 4.73
N LEU A 84 -36.89 -1.85 3.84
CA LEU A 84 -37.55 -3.01 3.25
C LEU A 84 -37.30 -4.27 4.10
N ASP A 85 -37.99 -5.37 3.78
CA ASP A 85 -37.73 -6.66 4.41
C ASP A 85 -36.30 -7.13 4.12
N ARG A 86 -35.51 -7.25 5.18
CA ARG A 86 -34.08 -7.59 5.09
C ARG A 86 -33.84 -8.89 4.34
N ASN A 87 -34.63 -9.93 4.58
CA ASN A 87 -34.40 -11.24 4.00
C ASN A 87 -34.70 -11.24 2.50
N ARG A 88 -35.79 -10.56 2.09
CA ARG A 88 -36.15 -10.40 0.67
C ARG A 88 -35.09 -9.60 -0.09
N VAL A 89 -34.60 -8.50 0.48
CA VAL A 89 -33.53 -7.71 -0.14
C VAL A 89 -32.25 -8.54 -0.28
N LEU A 90 -31.81 -9.22 0.78
CA LEU A 90 -30.58 -10.00 0.73
C LEU A 90 -30.68 -11.18 -0.23
N GLN A 91 -31.83 -11.84 -0.33
CA GLN A 91 -32.07 -12.90 -1.31
C GLN A 91 -31.98 -12.36 -2.75
N TRP A 92 -32.66 -11.25 -3.04
CA TRP A 92 -32.58 -10.62 -4.37
C TRP A 92 -31.17 -10.12 -4.71
N ALA A 93 -30.48 -9.49 -3.74
CA ALA A 93 -29.12 -9.03 -3.92
C ALA A 93 -28.16 -10.21 -4.16
N LYS A 94 -28.36 -11.35 -3.50
CA LYS A 94 -27.61 -12.57 -3.74
C LYS A 94 -27.81 -13.07 -5.17
N GLU A 95 -29.05 -13.17 -5.65
CA GLU A 95 -29.35 -13.57 -7.04
C GLU A 95 -28.74 -12.60 -8.07
N THR A 96 -28.76 -11.30 -7.76
CA THR A 96 -28.25 -10.23 -8.62
C THR A 96 -26.72 -10.17 -8.66
N LEU A 97 -26.05 -10.41 -7.53
CA LEU A 97 -24.60 -10.21 -7.39
C LEU A 97 -23.78 -11.51 -7.47
N GLU A 98 -24.35 -12.67 -7.16
CA GLU A 98 -23.65 -13.97 -7.27
C GLU A 98 -23.75 -14.63 -8.66
N ASN A 99 -24.30 -13.94 -9.66
CA ASN A 99 -24.34 -14.38 -11.05
C ASN A 99 -23.02 -14.09 -11.80
N SER A 100 -22.91 -14.52 -13.06
CA SER A 100 -21.71 -14.34 -13.89
C SER A 100 -21.60 -12.98 -14.60
N ILE A 101 -22.57 -12.07 -14.43
CA ILE A 101 -22.52 -10.73 -15.04
C ILE A 101 -21.35 -9.97 -14.43
N ASP A 102 -20.69 -9.10 -15.20
CA ASP A 102 -19.59 -8.30 -14.67
C ASP A 102 -20.11 -7.23 -13.70
N LYS A 103 -19.30 -6.90 -12.69
CA LYS A 103 -19.63 -5.89 -11.70
C LYS A 103 -18.61 -4.75 -11.70
N VAL A 104 -19.07 -3.55 -11.39
CA VAL A 104 -18.20 -2.40 -11.17
C VAL A 104 -18.55 -1.68 -9.87
N GLY A 105 -17.53 -1.27 -9.12
CA GLY A 105 -17.67 -0.49 -7.89
C GLY A 105 -16.69 0.67 -7.85
N ALA A 106 -16.73 1.44 -6.76
CA ALA A 106 -15.75 2.47 -6.45
C ALA A 106 -15.17 2.17 -5.07
N ASN A 107 -13.89 1.80 -4.97
CA ASN A 107 -13.31 1.21 -3.76
C ASN A 107 -14.03 -0.09 -3.36
N ILE A 108 -14.26 -0.95 -4.35
CA ILE A 108 -15.17 -2.12 -4.30
C ILE A 108 -14.83 -3.13 -3.20
N LEU A 109 -13.56 -3.18 -2.76
CA LEU A 109 -13.14 -4.04 -1.65
C LEU A 109 -13.92 -3.75 -0.36
N TYR A 110 -14.30 -2.50 -0.13
CA TYR A 110 -15.11 -2.11 1.02
C TYR A 110 -16.51 -2.72 0.95
N ASP A 111 -17.19 -2.59 -0.19
CA ASP A 111 -18.52 -3.13 -0.42
C ASP A 111 -18.53 -4.66 -0.37
N LEU A 112 -17.54 -5.29 -1.02
CA LEU A 112 -17.35 -6.74 -0.99
C LEU A 112 -17.15 -7.27 0.43
N GLU A 113 -16.41 -6.55 1.26
CA GLU A 113 -16.22 -6.93 2.66
C GLU A 113 -17.57 -6.96 3.40
N TRP A 114 -18.41 -5.94 3.26
CA TRP A 114 -19.74 -5.90 3.89
C TRP A 114 -20.71 -6.93 3.32
N LEU A 115 -20.75 -7.13 2.00
CA LEU A 115 -21.59 -8.15 1.36
C LEU A 115 -21.23 -9.57 1.82
N LYS A 116 -19.93 -9.85 1.99
CA LYS A 116 -19.46 -11.14 2.51
C LYS A 116 -19.95 -11.39 3.95
N THR A 117 -20.05 -10.36 4.80
CA THR A 117 -20.59 -10.50 6.17
C THR A 117 -22.07 -10.92 6.23
N VAL A 118 -22.83 -10.64 5.18
CA VAL A 118 -24.25 -11.02 5.06
C VAL A 118 -24.47 -12.22 4.14
N GLY A 119 -23.40 -12.93 3.78
CA GLY A 119 -23.47 -14.18 3.01
C GLY A 119 -23.64 -14.01 1.50
N ILE A 120 -23.28 -12.85 0.95
CA ILE A 120 -23.29 -12.57 -0.50
C ILE A 120 -21.85 -12.60 -1.02
N ASN A 121 -21.54 -13.53 -1.90
CA ASN A 121 -20.24 -13.68 -2.55
C ASN A 121 -20.32 -13.23 -4.00
N VAL A 122 -20.04 -11.95 -4.24
CA VAL A 122 -20.13 -11.35 -5.58
C VAL A 122 -19.26 -12.11 -6.59
N LYS A 123 -19.83 -12.45 -7.74
CA LYS A 123 -19.16 -13.19 -8.84
C LYS A 123 -19.10 -12.37 -10.13
N GLY A 124 -18.55 -12.93 -11.20
CA GLY A 124 -18.25 -12.22 -12.45
C GLY A 124 -16.91 -11.49 -12.37
N ASN A 125 -16.52 -10.79 -13.43
CA ASN A 125 -15.34 -9.93 -13.35
C ASN A 125 -15.67 -8.71 -12.48
N LEU A 126 -14.72 -8.30 -11.64
CA LEU A 126 -14.87 -7.18 -10.71
C LEU A 126 -14.03 -6.01 -11.20
N TYR A 127 -14.66 -4.90 -11.54
CA TYR A 127 -13.98 -3.67 -11.94
C TYR A 127 -14.09 -2.62 -10.84
N ASP A 128 -13.06 -1.77 -10.71
CA ASP A 128 -13.09 -0.67 -9.75
C ASP A 128 -12.59 0.60 -10.42
N VAL A 129 -13.43 1.64 -10.45
CA VAL A 129 -13.10 2.93 -11.07
C VAL A 129 -11.94 3.64 -10.38
N GLN A 130 -11.71 3.36 -9.09
CA GLN A 130 -10.59 3.87 -8.30
C GLN A 130 -9.32 3.00 -8.46
N VAL A 131 -9.42 1.82 -9.07
CA VAL A 131 -8.25 1.03 -9.55
C VAL A 131 -7.89 1.41 -10.98
N ALA A 132 -8.88 1.69 -11.83
CA ALA A 132 -8.65 2.17 -13.19
C ALA A 132 -7.94 3.53 -13.20
N GLU A 133 -8.35 4.46 -12.32
CA GLU A 133 -7.87 5.83 -12.37
C GLU A 133 -6.35 5.97 -12.15
N PRO A 134 -5.72 5.36 -11.13
CA PRO A 134 -4.26 5.44 -10.98
C PRO A 134 -3.49 4.75 -12.11
N LEU A 135 -4.09 3.88 -12.91
CA LEU A 135 -3.42 3.35 -14.11
C LEU A 135 -3.43 4.38 -15.25
N ILE A 136 -4.48 5.19 -15.34
CA ILE A 136 -4.65 6.27 -16.33
C ILE A 136 -3.78 7.48 -15.95
N ASP A 137 -3.83 7.93 -14.70
CA ASP A 137 -3.04 9.07 -14.20
C ASP A 137 -2.74 8.94 -12.70
N GLU A 138 -1.58 8.34 -12.38
CA GLU A 138 -1.06 8.19 -11.02
C GLU A 138 -0.44 9.47 -10.45
N GLU A 139 -0.41 10.58 -11.19
CA GLU A 139 0.15 11.88 -10.75
C GLU A 139 -0.91 12.87 -10.29
N ARG A 140 -2.17 12.46 -10.30
CA ARG A 140 -3.31 13.32 -9.97
C ARG A 140 -3.22 13.97 -8.59
N ARG A 141 -3.70 15.22 -8.48
CA ARG A 141 -3.69 16.03 -7.26
C ARG A 141 -5.06 16.13 -6.61
N GLU A 142 -6.10 16.18 -7.43
CA GLU A 142 -7.49 16.36 -7.02
C GLU A 142 -8.03 15.14 -6.25
N GLY A 143 -7.40 13.98 -6.46
CA GLY A 143 -7.72 12.73 -5.79
C GLY A 143 -8.36 11.68 -6.70
N TYR A 144 -8.77 10.58 -6.09
CA TYR A 144 -9.31 9.36 -6.71
C TYR A 144 -10.70 9.01 -6.16
N SER A 145 -11.23 9.79 -5.20
CA SER A 145 -12.57 9.59 -4.67
C SER A 145 -13.65 9.67 -5.76
N LEU A 146 -14.76 8.95 -5.56
CA LEU A 146 -15.88 8.93 -6.50
C LEU A 146 -16.42 10.34 -6.84
N GLN A 147 -16.41 11.26 -5.87
CA GLN A 147 -16.76 12.66 -6.08
C GLN A 147 -15.86 13.31 -7.15
N VAL A 148 -14.55 13.21 -6.98
CA VAL A 148 -13.54 13.79 -7.88
C VAL A 148 -13.56 13.15 -9.27
N LEU A 149 -13.86 11.85 -9.34
CA LEU A 149 -14.02 11.15 -10.62
C LEU A 149 -15.31 11.55 -11.33
N SER A 150 -16.41 11.76 -10.60
CA SER A 150 -17.68 12.23 -11.17
C SER A 150 -17.49 13.60 -11.82
N GLU A 151 -16.83 14.53 -11.12
CA GLU A 151 -16.54 15.86 -11.66
C GLU A 151 -15.68 15.80 -12.92
N ARG A 152 -14.64 14.97 -12.93
CA ARG A 152 -13.74 14.82 -14.11
C ARG A 152 -14.44 14.23 -15.32
N TYR A 153 -15.13 13.11 -15.15
CA TYR A 153 -15.61 12.31 -16.28
C TYR A 153 -17.01 12.67 -16.71
N LEU A 154 -17.84 13.19 -15.80
CA LEU A 154 -19.25 13.47 -16.00
C LEU A 154 -19.58 14.97 -15.95
N GLY A 155 -18.65 15.82 -15.49
CA GLY A 155 -18.89 17.27 -15.32
C GLY A 155 -19.89 17.60 -14.22
N ARG A 156 -20.18 16.64 -13.34
CA ARG A 156 -21.13 16.78 -12.22
C ARG A 156 -20.59 16.10 -10.96
N GLY A 157 -20.86 16.71 -9.81
CA GLY A 157 -20.61 16.09 -8.51
C GLY A 157 -21.81 15.24 -8.05
N LYS A 158 -21.78 14.82 -6.79
CA LYS A 158 -22.95 14.27 -6.09
C LYS A 158 -23.77 15.43 -5.53
N ASP A 159 -25.08 15.48 -5.83
CA ASP A 159 -25.97 16.40 -5.11
C ASP A 159 -26.23 15.85 -3.71
N GLU A 160 -25.54 16.42 -2.72
CA GLU A 160 -25.71 16.04 -1.32
C GLU A 160 -26.65 16.98 -0.57
N SER A 161 -27.32 17.93 -1.25
CA SER A 161 -28.08 19.00 -0.60
C SER A 161 -29.16 18.46 0.33
N LEU A 162 -29.91 17.44 -0.13
CA LEU A 162 -30.94 16.78 0.66
C LEU A 162 -30.34 16.04 1.88
N LEU A 163 -29.28 15.28 1.66
CA LEU A 163 -28.58 14.53 2.71
C LEU A 163 -28.03 15.46 3.79
N GLN A 164 -27.40 16.57 3.38
CA GLN A 164 -26.84 17.59 4.27
C GLN A 164 -27.94 18.31 5.05
N ALA A 165 -29.03 18.69 4.39
CA ALA A 165 -30.18 19.32 5.03
C ALA A 165 -30.82 18.38 6.07
N ALA A 166 -30.97 17.09 5.74
CA ALA A 166 -31.48 16.08 6.65
C ALA A 166 -30.53 15.87 7.83
N ALA A 167 -29.24 15.67 7.59
CA ALA A 167 -28.25 15.49 8.65
C ALA A 167 -28.22 16.69 9.62
N LYS A 168 -28.33 17.92 9.11
CA LYS A 168 -28.47 19.13 9.92
C LYS A 168 -29.74 19.14 10.74
N ALA A 169 -30.88 18.78 10.15
CA ALA A 169 -32.16 18.70 10.87
C ALA A 169 -32.13 17.65 12.00
N TYR A 170 -31.48 16.52 11.77
CA TYR A 170 -31.33 15.44 12.76
C TYR A 170 -30.13 15.63 13.71
N ASN A 171 -29.34 16.71 13.54
CA ASN A 171 -28.13 17.02 14.31
C ASN A 171 -27.11 15.87 14.34
N ILE A 172 -26.77 15.36 13.16
CA ILE A 172 -25.82 14.25 12.96
C ILE A 172 -24.81 14.56 11.87
N ASN A 173 -23.75 13.74 11.78
CA ASN A 173 -22.83 13.80 10.66
C ASN A 173 -23.40 13.08 9.40
N PRO A 174 -23.47 13.73 8.24
CA PRO A 174 -24.10 13.20 7.02
C PRO A 174 -23.39 11.99 6.40
N LYS A 175 -22.13 11.71 6.78
CA LYS A 175 -21.36 10.56 6.27
C LYS A 175 -21.20 9.49 7.34
N LYS A 176 -20.69 9.85 8.52
CA LYS A 176 -20.43 8.91 9.62
C LYS A 176 -21.71 8.34 10.24
N GLU A 177 -22.79 9.11 10.23
CA GLU A 177 -24.02 8.79 10.94
C GLU A 177 -25.24 8.69 10.01
N MET A 178 -25.01 8.62 8.70
CA MET A 178 -26.07 8.55 7.69
C MET A 178 -27.10 7.45 7.95
N TRP A 179 -26.65 6.32 8.51
CA TRP A 179 -27.50 5.21 8.94
C TRP A 179 -28.58 5.58 9.95
N LYS A 180 -28.49 6.74 10.61
CA LYS A 180 -29.50 7.24 11.55
C LYS A 180 -30.68 7.94 10.84
N LEU A 181 -30.52 8.33 9.57
CA LEU A 181 -31.57 9.01 8.82
C LEU A 181 -32.65 8.04 8.34
N PRO A 182 -33.88 8.52 8.13
CA PRO A 182 -34.83 7.83 7.26
C PRO A 182 -34.24 7.55 5.87
N ALA A 183 -34.57 6.39 5.30
CA ALA A 183 -34.02 5.93 4.03
C ALA A 183 -34.31 6.90 2.87
N HIS A 184 -35.42 7.65 2.93
CA HIS A 184 -35.80 8.59 1.89
C HIS A 184 -34.88 9.81 1.75
N TYR A 185 -34.03 10.10 2.74
CA TYR A 185 -32.99 11.12 2.61
C TYR A 185 -31.69 10.60 2.01
N VAL A 186 -31.56 9.27 1.90
CA VAL A 186 -30.32 8.59 1.48
C VAL A 186 -30.49 7.95 0.10
N GLY A 187 -31.70 7.57 -0.28
CA GLY A 187 -31.95 6.78 -1.48
C GLY A 187 -31.44 7.40 -2.79
N GLU A 188 -31.67 8.71 -3.01
CA GLU A 188 -31.16 9.38 -4.21
C GLU A 188 -29.63 9.45 -4.21
N TYR A 189 -29.01 9.73 -3.07
CA TYR A 189 -27.56 9.73 -2.91
C TYR A 189 -26.96 8.37 -3.26
N ALA A 190 -27.49 7.30 -2.66
CA ALA A 190 -27.02 5.93 -2.87
C ALA A 190 -27.24 5.44 -4.31
N GLU A 191 -28.36 5.79 -4.95
CA GLU A 191 -28.59 5.48 -6.37
C GLU A 191 -27.56 6.17 -7.28
N ILE A 192 -27.26 7.44 -7.01
CA ILE A 192 -26.31 8.23 -7.79
C ILE A 192 -24.88 7.69 -7.66
N ASP A 193 -24.49 7.13 -6.53
CA ASP A 193 -23.17 6.51 -6.36
C ASP A 193 -22.97 5.31 -7.28
N ALA A 194 -23.95 4.41 -7.38
CA ALA A 194 -23.93 3.31 -8.34
C ALA A 194 -23.99 3.80 -9.81
N VAL A 195 -24.83 4.80 -10.11
CA VAL A 195 -24.95 5.36 -11.47
C VAL A 195 -23.66 6.04 -11.93
N ASN A 196 -23.10 6.93 -11.11
CA ASN A 196 -21.88 7.65 -11.45
C ASN A 196 -20.72 6.67 -11.65
N THR A 197 -20.62 5.64 -10.79
CA THR A 197 -19.61 4.57 -10.93
C THR A 197 -19.71 3.88 -12.28
N LEU A 198 -20.91 3.47 -12.70
CA LEU A 198 -21.14 2.85 -14.01
C LEU A 198 -20.74 3.78 -15.17
N GLU A 199 -21.15 5.04 -15.11
CA GLU A 199 -20.88 6.02 -16.16
C GLU A 199 -19.40 6.40 -16.25
N ILE A 200 -18.72 6.56 -15.11
CA ILE A 200 -17.26 6.79 -15.03
C ILE A 200 -16.53 5.64 -15.70
N PHE A 201 -16.89 4.39 -15.37
CA PHE A 201 -16.22 3.23 -15.95
C PHE A 201 -16.36 3.18 -17.48
N LYS A 202 -17.55 3.51 -18.01
CA LYS A 202 -17.78 3.64 -19.47
C LYS A 202 -16.88 4.70 -20.12
N LYS A 203 -16.47 5.75 -19.39
CA LYS A 203 -15.52 6.77 -19.86
C LYS A 203 -14.06 6.35 -19.70
N GLN A 204 -13.74 5.58 -18.66
CA GLN A 204 -12.38 5.08 -18.41
C GLN A 204 -11.98 3.97 -19.38
N LEU A 205 -12.92 3.11 -19.80
CA LEU A 205 -12.62 1.96 -20.66
C LEU A 205 -11.94 2.35 -21.99
N PRO A 206 -12.44 3.33 -22.78
CA PRO A 206 -11.74 3.79 -23.98
C PRO A 206 -10.37 4.40 -23.69
N LEU A 207 -10.16 5.00 -22.52
CA LEU A 207 -8.85 5.54 -22.13
C LEU A 207 -7.86 4.43 -21.79
N LEU A 208 -8.31 3.37 -21.12
CA LEU A 208 -7.48 2.19 -20.84
C LEU A 208 -7.07 1.51 -22.14
N GLU A 209 -7.99 1.35 -23.09
CA GLU A 209 -7.73 0.78 -24.42
C GLU A 209 -6.76 1.65 -25.23
N ALA A 210 -7.05 2.95 -25.37
CA ALA A 210 -6.21 3.87 -26.15
C ALA A 210 -4.80 4.05 -25.59
N ASN A 211 -4.57 3.67 -24.32
CA ASN A 211 -3.28 3.73 -23.66
C ASN A 211 -2.63 2.35 -23.47
N ASP A 212 -3.14 1.28 -24.08
CA ASP A 212 -2.65 -0.10 -23.90
C ASP A 212 -2.52 -0.50 -22.41
N LEU A 213 -3.52 -0.16 -21.60
CA LEU A 213 -3.54 -0.44 -20.15
C LEU A 213 -4.44 -1.63 -19.79
N MET A 214 -5.11 -2.25 -20.75
CA MET A 214 -6.09 -3.31 -20.48
C MET A 214 -5.49 -4.54 -19.79
N GLU A 215 -4.30 -4.99 -20.18
CA GLU A 215 -3.66 -6.16 -19.56
C GLU A 215 -3.26 -5.89 -18.10
N ILE A 216 -2.69 -4.71 -17.81
CA ILE A 216 -2.35 -4.36 -16.43
C ILE A 216 -3.61 -4.10 -15.60
N PHE A 217 -4.65 -3.49 -16.18
CA PHE A 217 -5.94 -3.30 -15.53
C PHE A 217 -6.59 -4.64 -15.17
N LYS A 218 -6.52 -5.62 -16.09
CA LYS A 218 -6.96 -6.99 -15.84
C LYS A 218 -6.21 -7.63 -14.68
N LEU A 219 -4.89 -7.49 -14.62
CA LEU A 219 -4.10 -7.99 -13.48
C LEU A 219 -4.59 -7.40 -12.15
N GLU A 220 -4.77 -6.08 -12.07
CA GLU A 220 -5.21 -5.39 -10.83
C GLU A 220 -6.63 -5.76 -10.40
N THR A 221 -7.52 -5.96 -11.37
CA THR A 221 -8.92 -6.32 -11.11
C THR A 221 -9.07 -7.79 -10.70
N GLU A 222 -8.31 -8.69 -11.31
CA GLU A 222 -8.30 -10.10 -10.92
C GLU A 222 -7.67 -10.36 -9.54
N LEU A 223 -6.92 -9.39 -8.99
CA LEU A 223 -6.40 -9.44 -7.62
C LEU A 223 -7.46 -9.09 -6.56
N ILE A 224 -8.59 -8.47 -6.92
CA ILE A 224 -9.61 -8.02 -5.97
C ILE A 224 -10.12 -9.19 -5.09
N PRO A 225 -10.51 -10.36 -5.63
CA PRO A 225 -10.92 -11.51 -4.82
C PRO A 225 -9.82 -12.00 -3.88
N LEU A 226 -8.57 -12.07 -4.37
CA LEU A 226 -7.44 -12.47 -3.54
C LEU A 226 -7.26 -11.54 -2.35
N LEU A 227 -7.30 -10.22 -2.55
CA LEU A 227 -7.11 -9.25 -1.47
C LEU A 227 -8.26 -9.26 -0.46
N LEU A 228 -9.47 -9.52 -0.93
CA LEU A 228 -10.62 -9.76 -0.04
C LEU A 228 -10.40 -11.02 0.81
N ASP A 229 -9.92 -12.11 0.21
CA ASP A 229 -9.62 -13.34 0.96
C ASP A 229 -8.45 -13.15 1.93
N MET A 230 -7.38 -12.45 1.53
CA MET A 230 -6.30 -12.05 2.44
C MET A 230 -6.81 -11.22 3.62
N ARG A 231 -7.75 -10.28 3.36
CA ARG A 231 -8.37 -9.44 4.39
C ARG A 231 -9.14 -10.29 5.40
N PHE A 232 -9.97 -11.22 4.95
CA PHE A 232 -10.77 -12.09 5.83
C PHE A 232 -9.92 -13.16 6.54
N GLN A 233 -8.91 -13.69 5.85
CA GLN A 233 -7.93 -14.59 6.44
C GLN A 233 -7.19 -13.86 7.55
N GLY A 234 -6.59 -12.70 7.28
CA GLY A 234 -5.71 -12.03 8.25
C GLY A 234 -4.52 -12.89 8.66
N VAL A 235 -3.75 -12.44 9.65
CA VAL A 235 -2.60 -13.18 10.16
C VAL A 235 -2.77 -13.50 11.64
N ARG A 236 -2.55 -14.77 12.02
CA ARG A 236 -2.66 -15.21 13.42
C ARG A 236 -1.50 -14.65 14.25
N ILE A 237 -1.79 -14.30 15.49
CA ILE A 237 -0.78 -13.82 16.44
C ILE A 237 -0.84 -14.53 17.80
N ASP A 238 0.30 -14.52 18.49
CA ASP A 238 0.45 -14.95 19.89
C ASP A 238 0.10 -13.78 20.83
N VAL A 239 -1.20 -13.66 21.16
CA VAL A 239 -1.72 -12.59 22.03
C VAL A 239 -1.11 -12.66 23.43
N ASP A 240 -1.01 -13.86 24.00
CA ASP A 240 -0.45 -14.06 25.35
C ASP A 240 1.02 -13.62 25.42
N LYS A 241 1.82 -13.97 24.42
CA LYS A 241 3.21 -13.52 24.32
C LYS A 241 3.28 -12.00 24.12
N ALA A 242 2.41 -11.42 23.29
CA ALA A 242 2.35 -9.98 23.10
C ALA A 242 2.02 -9.24 24.41
N GLU A 243 1.08 -9.73 25.21
CA GLU A 243 0.74 -9.15 26.52
C GLU A 243 1.91 -9.22 27.51
N LYS A 244 2.58 -10.38 27.58
CA LYS A 244 3.76 -10.58 28.43
C LYS A 244 4.88 -9.62 28.06
N LEU A 245 5.20 -9.51 26.76
CA LEU A 245 6.22 -8.58 26.27
C LEU A 245 5.83 -7.12 26.51
N ASN A 246 4.57 -6.75 26.28
CA ASN A 246 4.11 -5.38 26.55
C ASN A 246 4.28 -5.01 28.04
N LYS A 247 3.92 -5.92 28.95
CA LYS A 247 4.10 -5.72 30.40
C LYS A 247 5.57 -5.64 30.79
N GLN A 248 6.41 -6.49 30.21
CA GLN A 248 7.86 -6.48 30.46
C GLN A 248 8.47 -5.14 30.02
N TYR A 249 8.29 -4.75 28.76
CA TYR A 249 8.93 -3.55 28.23
C TYR A 249 8.37 -2.27 28.83
N LYS A 250 7.11 -2.26 29.29
CA LYS A 250 6.58 -1.11 30.05
C LYS A 250 7.32 -0.91 31.38
N LYS A 251 7.76 -1.98 32.05
CA LYS A 251 8.61 -1.88 33.24
C LYS A 251 10.01 -1.38 32.89
N GLU A 252 10.58 -1.86 31.78
CA GLU A 252 11.88 -1.40 31.30
C GLU A 252 11.85 0.09 30.91
N GLU A 253 10.82 0.57 30.20
CA GLU A 253 10.59 2.00 29.94
C GLU A 253 10.61 2.83 31.22
N SER A 254 9.91 2.35 32.25
CA SER A 254 9.82 3.05 33.54
C SER A 254 11.19 3.17 34.20
N LYS A 255 12.06 2.16 34.04
CA LYS A 255 13.45 2.19 34.50
C LYS A 255 14.28 3.20 33.70
N PHE A 256 14.19 3.20 32.37
CA PHE A 256 14.86 4.18 31.52
C PHE A 256 14.47 5.62 31.89
N LEU A 257 13.18 5.90 32.07
CA LEU A 257 12.71 7.23 32.47
C LEU A 257 13.26 7.66 33.84
N LYS A 258 13.39 6.72 34.78
CA LYS A 258 14.02 6.98 36.08
C LYS A 258 15.51 7.33 35.93
N ASP A 259 16.26 6.53 35.17
CA ASP A 259 17.67 6.78 34.90
C ASP A 259 17.90 8.14 34.20
N LEU A 260 17.06 8.48 33.22
CA LEU A 260 17.14 9.76 32.52
C LEU A 260 16.85 10.94 33.45
N ARG A 261 15.85 10.79 34.35
CA ARG A 261 15.53 11.79 35.36
C ARG A 261 16.66 11.98 36.36
N GLU A 262 17.29 10.89 36.80
CA GLU A 262 18.43 10.94 37.73
C GLU A 262 19.63 11.66 37.11
N PHE A 263 19.92 11.39 35.83
CA PHE A 263 20.98 12.09 35.10
C PHE A 263 20.67 13.59 34.90
N ALA A 264 19.45 13.92 34.48
CA ALA A 264 19.07 15.30 34.18
C ALA A 264 18.81 16.17 35.42
N GLY A 265 18.48 15.56 36.57
CA GLY A 265 18.04 16.25 37.78
C GLY A 265 16.58 16.72 37.75
N PHE A 266 15.84 16.43 36.68
CA PHE A 266 14.41 16.77 36.51
C PHE A 266 13.75 15.77 35.54
N PRO A 267 12.41 15.66 35.52
CA PRO A 267 11.71 14.81 34.56
C PRO A 267 11.98 15.25 33.11
N VAL A 268 12.48 14.33 32.28
CA VAL A 268 12.77 14.56 30.86
C VAL A 268 11.72 13.86 30.02
N GLU A 269 11.12 14.55 29.06
CA GLU A 269 10.32 13.98 27.97
C GLU A 269 11.27 13.54 26.84
N PRO A 270 11.55 12.24 26.67
CA PRO A 270 12.58 11.79 25.75
C PRO A 270 12.28 12.10 24.27
N TRP A 271 11.04 12.40 23.91
CA TRP A 271 10.68 12.81 22.54
C TRP A 271 10.82 14.31 22.26
N SER A 272 11.06 15.14 23.28
CA SER A 272 11.23 16.59 23.11
C SER A 272 12.70 16.96 22.87
N ASN A 273 13.03 17.34 21.63
CA ASN A 273 14.38 17.80 21.30
C ASN A 273 14.78 19.04 22.14
N ASP A 274 13.84 19.93 22.43
CA ASP A 274 14.13 21.13 23.24
C ASP A 274 14.50 20.76 24.68
N GLN A 275 13.79 19.79 25.29
CA GLN A 275 14.16 19.32 26.63
C GLN A 275 15.51 18.60 26.62
N LEU A 276 15.80 17.81 25.59
CA LEU A 276 17.10 17.16 25.45
C LEU A 276 18.24 18.18 25.30
N ALA A 277 18.01 19.27 24.56
CA ALA A 277 18.97 20.37 24.42
C ALA A 277 19.29 21.01 25.77
N VAL A 278 18.26 21.32 26.59
CA VAL A 278 18.46 21.85 27.95
C VAL A 278 19.30 20.92 28.83
N VAL A 279 19.07 19.60 28.75
CA VAL A 279 19.90 18.63 29.49
C VAL A 279 21.34 18.64 28.97
N CYS A 280 21.52 18.67 27.66
CA CYS A 280 22.85 18.67 27.05
C CYS A 280 23.63 19.95 27.40
N GLU A 281 23.01 21.12 27.31
CA GLU A 281 23.62 22.41 27.66
C GLU A 281 24.09 22.44 29.12
N ARG A 282 23.25 22.00 30.06
CA ARG A 282 23.59 21.93 31.49
C ARG A 282 24.78 21.01 31.76
N ASN A 283 24.90 19.93 31.02
CA ASN A 283 25.95 18.93 31.17
C ASN A 283 27.13 19.13 30.20
N LYS A 284 27.13 20.23 29.43
CA LYS A 284 28.16 20.54 28.42
C LYS A 284 28.34 19.44 27.36
N ILE A 285 27.25 18.76 27.02
CA ILE A 285 27.18 17.77 25.94
C ILE A 285 26.89 18.50 24.63
N TRP A 286 27.71 18.24 23.61
CA TRP A 286 27.48 18.81 22.28
C TRP A 286 26.35 18.09 21.55
N PHE A 287 25.55 18.83 20.78
CA PHE A 287 24.53 18.30 19.88
C PHE A 287 24.45 19.12 18.58
N PRO A 288 24.01 18.53 17.47
CA PRO A 288 23.86 19.24 16.20
C PRO A 288 22.55 20.02 16.15
N GLU A 289 22.51 21.04 15.30
CA GLU A 289 21.30 21.80 14.97
C GLU A 289 20.87 21.55 13.52
N THR A 290 19.58 21.73 13.27
CA THR A 290 19.03 21.79 11.91
C THR A 290 19.47 23.07 11.20
N GLN A 291 19.26 23.15 9.88
CA GLN A 291 19.52 24.39 9.12
C GLN A 291 18.74 25.61 9.64
N ALA A 292 17.62 25.38 10.33
CA ALA A 292 16.82 26.42 10.95
C ALA A 292 17.29 26.80 12.37
N GLY A 293 18.40 26.24 12.85
CA GLY A 293 18.94 26.48 14.20
C GLY A 293 18.26 25.68 15.32
N ASN A 294 17.29 24.81 15.00
CA ASN A 294 16.62 24.01 16.03
C ASN A 294 17.48 22.79 16.44
N PRO A 295 17.48 22.38 17.71
CA PRO A 295 18.19 21.19 18.17
C PRO A 295 17.79 19.91 17.44
N SER A 296 18.79 19.09 17.08
CA SER A 296 18.62 17.88 16.28
C SER A 296 19.13 16.65 17.01
N PHE A 297 18.21 15.78 17.44
CA PHE A 297 18.52 14.51 18.10
C PHE A 297 18.06 13.34 17.23
N THR A 298 18.75 13.12 16.11
CA THR A 298 18.45 11.98 15.23
C THR A 298 18.86 10.67 15.90
N GLY A 299 18.16 9.58 15.55
CA GLY A 299 18.48 8.25 16.10
C GLY A 299 19.91 7.82 15.81
N GLU A 300 20.43 8.15 14.62
CA GLU A 300 21.82 7.87 14.23
C GLU A 300 22.81 8.64 15.11
N PHE A 301 22.65 9.96 15.25
CA PHE A 301 23.50 10.79 16.11
C PHE A 301 23.54 10.29 17.56
N MET A 302 22.37 10.04 18.14
CA MET A 302 22.28 9.60 19.54
C MET A 302 22.88 8.20 19.73
N SER A 303 22.66 7.28 18.80
CA SER A 303 23.17 5.90 18.91
C SER A 303 24.67 5.81 18.70
N SER A 304 25.27 6.73 17.93
CA SER A 304 26.73 6.80 17.71
C SER A 304 27.46 7.65 18.75
N SER A 305 26.74 8.27 19.69
CA SER A 305 27.32 9.18 20.68
C SER A 305 28.13 8.42 21.72
N THR A 306 29.21 9.02 22.21
CA THR A 306 29.97 8.53 23.37
C THR A 306 29.28 8.86 24.69
N GLU A 307 28.28 9.75 24.68
CA GLU A 307 27.58 10.20 25.88
C GLU A 307 26.51 9.20 26.31
N PRO A 308 26.60 8.61 27.53
CA PRO A 308 25.65 7.62 28.01
C PRO A 308 24.20 8.11 28.07
N PHE A 309 23.98 9.40 28.29
CA PHE A 309 22.65 9.99 28.27
C PHE A 309 21.99 9.89 26.89
N LEU A 310 22.71 10.24 25.83
CA LEU A 310 22.19 10.23 24.47
C LEU A 310 21.91 8.81 23.98
N THR A 311 22.81 7.87 24.27
CA THR A 311 22.59 6.46 23.92
C THR A 311 21.40 5.87 24.66
N LYS A 312 21.22 6.16 25.96
CA LYS A 312 20.02 5.76 26.72
C LYS A 312 18.73 6.35 26.17
N VAL A 313 18.74 7.61 25.71
CA VAL A 313 17.55 8.22 25.07
C VAL A 313 17.22 7.50 23.76
N ALA A 314 18.22 7.14 22.95
CA ALA A 314 18.01 6.37 21.73
C ALA A 314 17.43 4.98 22.02
N GLU A 315 17.97 4.28 23.02
CA GLU A 315 17.47 2.98 23.48
C GLU A 315 16.02 3.07 23.96
N TYR A 316 15.69 4.07 24.79
CA TYR A 316 14.33 4.32 25.24
C TYR A 316 13.39 4.58 24.06
N ARG A 317 13.73 5.51 23.16
CA ARG A 317 12.87 5.84 22.00
C ARG A 317 12.63 4.61 21.13
N LYS A 318 13.66 3.78 20.94
CA LYS A 318 13.56 2.52 20.20
C LYS A 318 12.63 1.54 20.90
N LEU A 319 12.89 1.20 22.16
CA LEU A 319 12.06 0.30 22.95
C LEU A 319 10.62 0.79 23.03
N ASN A 320 10.42 2.09 23.29
CA ASN A 320 9.10 2.71 23.39
C ASN A 320 8.32 2.62 22.09
N LYS A 321 8.96 2.91 20.96
CA LYS A 321 8.38 2.72 19.64
C LYS A 321 8.00 1.26 19.42
N MET A 322 8.91 0.33 19.71
CA MET A 322 8.67 -1.10 19.49
C MET A 322 7.49 -1.63 20.29
N ARG A 323 7.43 -1.26 21.57
CA ARG A 323 6.34 -1.63 22.45
C ARG A 323 5.03 -0.94 22.08
N ARG A 324 5.01 0.39 21.91
CA ARG A 324 3.76 1.13 21.66
C ARG A 324 3.18 0.88 20.28
N ASP A 325 4.00 1.00 19.24
CA ASP A 325 3.51 0.98 17.87
C ASP A 325 3.22 -0.45 17.42
N PHE A 326 4.09 -1.42 17.74
CA PHE A 326 3.96 -2.78 17.20
C PHE A 326 3.33 -3.76 18.18
N ILE A 327 3.79 -3.82 19.43
CA ILE A 327 3.24 -4.79 20.38
C ILE A 327 1.86 -4.35 20.87
N GLN A 328 1.78 -3.17 21.48
CA GLN A 328 0.54 -2.66 22.05
C GLN A 328 -0.49 -2.33 20.96
N LYS A 329 -0.18 -1.41 20.05
CA LYS A 329 -1.16 -0.97 19.06
C LYS A 329 -1.48 -2.06 18.05
N VAL A 330 -0.48 -2.56 17.32
CA VAL A 330 -0.73 -3.53 16.23
C VAL A 330 -1.15 -4.90 16.75
N CYS A 331 -0.46 -5.49 17.74
CA CYS A 331 -0.76 -6.86 18.18
C CYS A 331 -1.89 -6.95 19.22
N LEU A 332 -2.09 -5.95 20.08
CA LEU A 332 -3.13 -6.02 21.12
C LEU A 332 -4.39 -5.22 20.77
N GLU A 333 -4.25 -3.94 20.43
CA GLU A 333 -5.41 -3.04 20.23
C GLU A 333 -6.13 -3.27 18.88
N MET A 334 -5.39 -3.68 17.84
CA MET A 334 -5.92 -3.91 16.49
C MET A 334 -6.21 -5.40 16.18
N SER A 335 -5.93 -6.29 17.12
CA SER A 335 -6.23 -7.71 16.99
C SER A 335 -7.73 -7.98 17.15
N VAL A 336 -8.25 -8.85 16.29
CA VAL A 336 -9.64 -9.32 16.32
C VAL A 336 -9.58 -10.83 16.38
N ASN A 337 -10.06 -11.42 17.48
CA ASN A 337 -10.06 -12.87 17.70
C ASN A 337 -8.67 -13.52 17.48
N GLY A 338 -7.60 -12.87 17.96
CA GLY A 338 -6.24 -13.38 17.84
C GLY A 338 -5.62 -13.21 16.45
N ARG A 339 -6.19 -12.34 15.60
CA ARG A 339 -5.73 -12.12 14.23
C ARG A 339 -5.61 -10.63 13.92
N ILE A 340 -4.62 -10.29 13.10
CA ILE A 340 -4.49 -8.95 12.54
C ILE A 340 -5.00 -8.98 11.11
N HIS A 341 -5.96 -8.10 10.82
CA HIS A 341 -6.50 -7.91 9.48
C HIS A 341 -5.94 -6.60 8.95
N THR A 342 -4.95 -6.67 8.06
CA THR A 342 -4.41 -5.47 7.38
C THR A 342 -5.22 -5.15 6.13
N GLN A 343 -5.13 -3.93 5.63
CA GLN A 343 -5.61 -3.56 4.30
C GLN A 343 -4.44 -3.41 3.35
N PHE A 344 -4.47 -4.17 2.27
CA PHE A 344 -3.54 -4.01 1.16
C PHE A 344 -4.14 -3.09 0.10
N HIS A 345 -3.36 -2.10 -0.32
CA HIS A 345 -3.73 -1.12 -1.33
C HIS A 345 -2.90 -1.39 -2.58
N GLN A 346 -3.55 -1.76 -3.67
CA GLN A 346 -2.88 -2.17 -4.90
C GLN A 346 -2.17 -1.00 -5.60
N LEU A 347 -2.79 0.17 -5.52
CA LEU A 347 -2.43 1.37 -6.26
C LEU A 347 -2.56 2.61 -5.38
N ARG A 348 -2.09 3.74 -5.90
CA ARG A 348 -2.24 5.06 -5.28
C ARG A 348 -3.71 5.37 -4.98
N LYS A 349 -3.97 5.89 -3.79
CA LYS A 349 -5.23 6.51 -3.36
C LYS A 349 -4.94 7.94 -2.87
N ASP A 350 -5.95 8.59 -2.29
CA ASP A 350 -5.84 9.95 -1.75
C ASP A 350 -4.88 10.03 -0.56
N SER A 351 -4.96 9.05 0.34
CA SER A 351 -4.21 9.02 1.61
C SER A 351 -3.03 8.05 1.61
N ASP A 352 -3.02 7.07 0.69
CA ASP A 352 -2.09 5.94 0.70
C ASP A 352 -1.79 5.41 -0.71
N GLY A 353 -1.17 4.23 -0.79
CA GLY A 353 -0.82 3.61 -2.07
C GLY A 353 0.44 4.18 -2.71
N THR A 354 0.95 3.48 -3.73
CA THR A 354 2.20 3.85 -4.40
C THR A 354 1.99 4.19 -5.86
N ARG A 355 2.78 5.14 -6.38
CA ARG A 355 2.80 5.50 -7.82
C ARG A 355 3.47 4.43 -8.69
N THR A 356 4.28 3.56 -8.08
CA THR A 356 5.01 2.52 -8.81
C THR A 356 4.18 1.24 -8.96
N GLY A 357 3.01 1.15 -8.32
CA GLY A 357 2.16 -0.04 -8.36
C GLY A 357 2.54 -1.11 -7.32
N ARG A 358 3.52 -0.85 -6.45
CA ARG A 358 3.75 -1.70 -5.26
C ARG A 358 2.55 -1.64 -4.33
N PHE A 359 2.25 -2.76 -3.68
CA PHE A 359 1.34 -2.75 -2.55
C PHE A 359 1.85 -1.80 -1.46
N SER A 360 0.93 -1.09 -0.83
CA SER A 360 1.12 -0.55 0.51
C SER A 360 0.14 -1.20 1.46
N SER A 361 0.42 -1.16 2.77
CA SER A 361 -0.52 -1.64 3.78
C SER A 361 -0.93 -0.55 4.77
N SER A 362 -2.17 -0.60 5.25
CA SER A 362 -2.67 0.27 6.30
C SER A 362 -3.58 -0.50 7.27
N ASN A 363 -3.85 0.11 8.41
CA ASN A 363 -4.81 -0.38 9.41
C ASN A 363 -4.69 -1.89 9.76
N PRO A 364 -3.50 -2.39 10.18
CA PRO A 364 -2.22 -1.68 10.35
C PRO A 364 -1.25 -1.81 9.18
N ASN A 365 -0.22 -0.96 9.14
CA ASN A 365 0.84 -1.04 8.12
C ASN A 365 1.87 -2.12 8.48
N LEU A 366 1.61 -3.37 8.03
CA LEU A 366 2.49 -4.51 8.31
C LEU A 366 3.85 -4.43 7.59
N GLN A 367 3.96 -3.63 6.53
CA GLN A 367 5.25 -3.35 5.87
C GLN A 367 6.22 -2.54 6.75
N GLN A 368 5.75 -1.92 7.85
CA GLN A 368 6.60 -1.20 8.80
C GLN A 368 7.11 -2.06 9.94
N ILE A 369 6.71 -3.34 10.01
CA ILE A 369 7.23 -4.25 11.03
C ILE A 369 8.76 -4.36 10.87
N PRO A 370 9.53 -4.14 11.95
CA PRO A 370 10.98 -4.12 11.86
C PRO A 370 11.55 -5.42 11.28
N ALA A 371 12.43 -5.28 10.29
CA ALA A 371 13.12 -6.40 9.64
C ALA A 371 14.63 -6.41 9.90
N ARG A 372 15.23 -5.21 9.95
CA ARG A 372 16.70 -5.03 10.00
C ARG A 372 17.28 -5.01 11.41
N ASP A 373 16.40 -4.90 12.41
CA ASP A 373 16.85 -4.88 13.79
C ASP A 373 17.11 -6.31 14.27
N GLU A 374 18.35 -6.61 14.64
CA GLU A 374 18.78 -7.96 15.01
C GLU A 374 18.03 -8.51 16.24
N TYR A 375 17.55 -7.64 17.13
CA TYR A 375 16.81 -8.03 18.32
C TYR A 375 15.30 -7.86 18.12
N TRP A 376 14.85 -6.64 17.83
CA TRP A 376 13.43 -6.31 17.77
C TRP A 376 12.72 -6.90 16.56
N GLY A 377 13.43 -7.10 15.44
CA GLY A 377 12.86 -7.69 14.23
C GLY A 377 12.40 -9.12 14.49
N PRO A 378 13.31 -10.06 14.81
CA PRO A 378 12.94 -11.43 15.17
C PRO A 378 11.93 -11.48 16.33
N LEU A 379 12.10 -10.65 17.36
CA LEU A 379 11.20 -10.66 18.51
C LEU A 379 9.75 -10.30 18.14
N ILE A 380 9.52 -9.17 17.46
CA ILE A 380 8.17 -8.75 17.08
C ILE A 380 7.59 -9.71 16.05
N ARG A 381 8.38 -10.12 15.04
CA ARG A 381 7.94 -11.10 14.03
C ARG A 381 7.61 -12.45 14.66
N SER A 382 8.23 -12.83 15.78
CA SER A 382 7.90 -14.07 16.49
C SER A 382 6.53 -14.06 17.19
N LEU A 383 5.80 -12.95 17.15
CA LEU A 383 4.39 -12.88 17.55
C LEU A 383 3.46 -13.38 16.45
N PHE A 384 3.91 -13.49 15.20
CA PHE A 384 3.09 -13.90 14.06
C PHE A 384 3.24 -15.41 13.85
N LEU A 385 2.10 -16.12 13.96
CA LEU A 385 2.06 -17.57 14.03
C LEU A 385 1.52 -18.17 12.73
N PRO A 386 1.96 -19.39 12.35
CA PRO A 386 1.31 -20.15 11.30
C PRO A 386 -0.13 -20.51 11.65
N GLU A 387 -0.97 -20.82 10.66
CA GLU A 387 -2.32 -21.33 10.91
C GLU A 387 -2.31 -22.59 11.77
N GLU A 388 -3.39 -22.83 12.50
CA GLU A 388 -3.54 -24.09 13.23
C GLU A 388 -3.67 -25.28 12.27
N PRO A 389 -3.25 -26.49 12.69
CA PRO A 389 -3.48 -27.69 11.89
C PRO A 389 -4.97 -27.88 11.64
N VAL A 390 -5.35 -28.27 10.42
CA VAL A 390 -6.75 -28.61 10.11
C VAL A 390 -7.04 -29.99 10.71
N GLU A 391 -8.02 -30.09 11.62
CA GLU A 391 -8.36 -31.32 12.39
C GLU A 391 -8.91 -32.49 11.54
N HIS A 392 -9.04 -32.36 10.22
CA HIS A 392 -9.64 -33.39 9.37
C HIS A 392 -8.64 -34.42 8.84
N GLY A 393 -8.19 -35.30 9.74
CA GLY A 393 -7.99 -36.72 9.43
C GLY A 393 -6.89 -37.15 8.45
N THR A 394 -6.11 -36.25 7.87
CA THR A 394 -4.92 -36.63 7.07
C THR A 394 -3.65 -36.19 7.77
N SER A 395 -2.96 -37.18 8.33
CA SER A 395 -1.73 -37.09 9.09
C SER A 395 -0.54 -36.56 8.27
N HIS A 396 -0.29 -35.24 8.18
CA HIS A 396 0.99 -34.73 7.63
C HIS A 396 1.44 -33.39 8.27
N GLY A 397 1.72 -33.37 9.57
CA GLY A 397 2.54 -32.33 10.22
C GLY A 397 1.84 -31.04 10.71
N ARG A 398 2.51 -30.33 11.62
CA ARG A 398 2.10 -28.99 12.10
C ARG A 398 2.44 -27.95 11.03
N ASN A 399 1.49 -27.08 10.69
CA ASN A 399 1.74 -25.94 9.80
C ASN A 399 2.96 -25.15 10.25
N GLN A 400 3.80 -24.76 9.29
CA GLN A 400 4.96 -23.92 9.50
C GLN A 400 4.81 -22.62 8.73
N TRP A 401 5.51 -21.60 9.20
CA TRP A 401 5.66 -20.35 8.49
C TRP A 401 6.68 -20.51 7.38
N PHE A 402 6.34 -20.13 6.16
CA PHE A 402 7.25 -20.04 5.04
C PHE A 402 7.33 -18.60 4.56
N ARG A 403 8.54 -18.06 4.55
CA ARG A 403 8.87 -16.75 4.01
C ARG A 403 9.56 -16.96 2.67
N LEU A 404 8.94 -16.48 1.59
CA LEU A 404 9.44 -16.60 0.24
C LEU A 404 9.83 -15.22 -0.29
N ASP A 405 11.13 -14.96 -0.41
CA ASP A 405 11.67 -13.65 -0.79
C ASP A 405 12.37 -13.72 -2.14
N TYR A 406 12.06 -12.77 -3.05
CA TYR A 406 12.79 -12.68 -4.31
C TYR A 406 14.22 -12.18 -4.08
N ASN A 407 15.19 -13.04 -4.35
CA ASN A 407 16.60 -12.70 -4.22
C ASN A 407 17.01 -11.72 -5.34
N GLN A 408 17.23 -10.46 -4.97
CA GLN A 408 17.70 -9.39 -5.86
C GLN A 408 16.78 -9.17 -7.07
N GLN A 409 15.46 -9.13 -6.84
CA GLN A 409 14.46 -8.92 -7.88
C GLN A 409 14.78 -7.70 -8.76
N GLU A 410 15.00 -6.53 -8.13
CA GLU A 410 15.28 -5.28 -8.84
C GLU A 410 16.58 -5.33 -9.69
N PRO A 411 17.73 -5.81 -9.16
CA PRO A 411 18.91 -6.07 -9.99
C PRO A 411 18.71 -7.04 -11.17
N ARG A 412 17.92 -8.11 -11.01
CA ARG A 412 17.62 -9.05 -12.09
C ARG A 412 16.79 -8.39 -13.20
N VAL A 413 15.79 -7.60 -12.80
CA VAL A 413 14.99 -6.77 -13.70
C VAL A 413 15.85 -5.75 -14.45
N LEU A 414 16.80 -5.09 -13.78
CA LEU A 414 17.74 -4.18 -14.42
C LEU A 414 18.53 -4.89 -15.53
N ALA A 415 19.14 -6.03 -15.21
CA ALA A 415 19.92 -6.81 -16.18
C ALA A 415 19.05 -7.30 -17.35
N HIS A 416 17.81 -7.71 -17.07
CA HIS A 416 16.84 -8.10 -18.10
C HIS A 416 16.55 -6.96 -19.08
N TYR A 417 16.20 -5.77 -18.59
CA TYR A 417 15.95 -4.61 -19.46
C TYR A 417 17.18 -4.21 -20.26
N ALA A 418 18.36 -4.20 -19.64
CA ALA A 418 19.60 -3.90 -20.35
C ALA A 418 19.85 -4.89 -21.50
N ALA A 419 19.53 -6.17 -21.30
CA ALA A 419 19.63 -7.21 -22.32
C ALA A 419 18.56 -7.11 -23.40
N LEU A 420 17.32 -6.76 -23.06
CA LEU A 420 16.23 -6.49 -24.03
C LEU A 420 16.59 -5.32 -24.94
N ARG A 421 17.16 -4.25 -24.36
CA ARG A 421 17.61 -3.05 -25.06
C ARG A 421 18.96 -3.21 -25.76
N LYS A 422 19.59 -4.40 -25.67
CA LYS A 422 20.88 -4.74 -26.27
C LYS A 422 22.02 -3.78 -25.86
N ILE A 423 21.98 -3.31 -24.61
CA ILE A 423 22.97 -2.36 -24.09
C ILE A 423 24.31 -3.06 -23.89
N ARG A 424 25.42 -2.38 -24.21
CA ARG A 424 26.78 -2.89 -24.04
C ARG A 424 27.02 -3.41 -22.61
N GLY A 425 27.62 -4.59 -22.48
CA GLY A 425 27.92 -5.23 -21.19
C GLY A 425 26.75 -6.01 -20.57
N SER A 426 25.55 -5.96 -21.15
CA SER A 426 24.39 -6.69 -20.62
C SER A 426 24.52 -8.21 -20.74
N LYS A 427 25.21 -8.73 -21.77
CA LYS A 427 25.42 -10.18 -21.94
C LYS A 427 26.16 -10.80 -20.77
N GLU A 428 27.24 -10.17 -20.32
CA GLU A 428 28.02 -10.63 -19.16
C GLU A 428 27.16 -10.71 -17.89
N ALA A 429 26.27 -9.73 -17.69
CA ALA A 429 25.32 -9.76 -16.59
C ALA A 429 24.28 -10.89 -16.71
N VAL A 430 23.72 -11.13 -17.90
CA VAL A 430 22.79 -12.24 -18.15
C VAL A 430 23.49 -13.59 -17.97
N ASP A 431 24.69 -13.73 -18.50
CA ASP A 431 25.48 -14.96 -18.41
C ASP A 431 25.85 -15.29 -16.96
N ALA A 432 26.18 -14.27 -16.15
CA ALA A 432 26.40 -14.46 -14.72
C ALA A 432 25.14 -15.00 -14.03
N TYR A 433 23.96 -14.46 -14.34
CA TYR A 433 22.68 -14.92 -13.77
C TYR A 433 22.16 -16.25 -14.30
N LYS A 434 22.77 -16.85 -15.34
CA LYS A 434 22.48 -18.25 -15.70
C LYS A 434 22.74 -19.17 -14.51
N ASN A 435 23.73 -18.84 -13.69
CA ASN A 435 23.80 -19.38 -12.34
C ASN A 435 22.81 -18.60 -11.46
N LYS A 436 21.70 -19.24 -11.05
CA LYS A 436 20.68 -18.62 -10.19
C LYS A 436 21.24 -18.09 -8.87
N GLU A 437 22.33 -18.67 -8.38
CA GLU A 437 23.03 -18.27 -7.15
C GLU A 437 23.96 -17.05 -7.31
N ALA A 438 24.03 -16.45 -8.50
CA ALA A 438 24.85 -15.28 -8.74
C ALA A 438 24.36 -14.06 -7.94
N ASP A 439 25.31 -13.39 -7.29
CA ASP A 439 25.10 -12.14 -6.55
C ASP A 439 25.49 -10.94 -7.42
N PHE A 440 24.52 -10.07 -7.72
CA PHE A 440 24.72 -8.90 -8.57
C PHE A 440 25.81 -7.97 -8.05
N HIS A 441 25.82 -7.74 -6.73
CA HIS A 441 26.76 -6.82 -6.12
C HIS A 441 28.19 -7.35 -6.20
N THR A 442 28.39 -8.66 -6.12
CA THR A 442 29.69 -9.30 -6.34
C THR A 442 30.10 -9.21 -7.80
N LEU A 443 29.17 -9.43 -8.73
CA LEU A 443 29.43 -9.28 -10.17
C LEU A 443 29.92 -7.87 -10.49
N VAL A 444 29.14 -6.85 -10.13
CA VAL A 444 29.49 -5.46 -10.47
C VAL A 444 30.70 -4.96 -9.67
N ALA A 445 30.95 -5.47 -8.46
CA ALA A 445 32.16 -5.19 -7.70
C ALA A 445 33.41 -5.70 -8.42
N LYS A 446 33.36 -6.92 -8.95
CA LYS A 446 34.44 -7.51 -9.77
C LYS A 446 34.66 -6.71 -11.05
N MET A 447 33.58 -6.37 -11.76
CA MET A 447 33.65 -5.55 -12.98
C MET A 447 34.30 -4.19 -12.68
N ALA A 448 33.80 -3.47 -11.68
CA ALA A 448 34.27 -2.13 -11.31
C ALA A 448 35.59 -2.10 -10.52
N LYS A 449 36.11 -3.26 -10.10
CA LYS A 449 37.31 -3.39 -9.25
C LYS A 449 37.19 -2.54 -7.98
N ILE A 450 36.08 -2.72 -7.27
CA ILE A 450 35.77 -2.04 -5.99
C ILE A 450 35.24 -3.05 -4.98
N ASP A 451 35.21 -2.67 -3.71
CA ASP A 451 34.64 -3.48 -2.65
C ASP A 451 33.15 -3.75 -2.83
N ARG A 452 32.69 -4.96 -2.46
CA ARG A 452 31.29 -5.36 -2.59
C ARG A 452 30.35 -4.43 -1.82
N LYS A 453 30.75 -3.97 -0.62
CA LYS A 453 29.97 -3.03 0.19
C LYS A 453 29.78 -1.70 -0.53
N VAL A 454 30.84 -1.18 -1.16
CA VAL A 454 30.81 0.05 -1.95
C VAL A 454 29.92 -0.13 -3.20
N ALA A 455 30.10 -1.23 -3.93
CA ALA A 455 29.28 -1.56 -5.10
C ALA A 455 27.78 -1.70 -4.75
N LYS A 456 27.46 -2.28 -3.60
CA LYS A 456 26.07 -2.38 -3.10
C LYS A 456 25.47 -0.99 -2.87
N THR A 457 26.19 -0.10 -2.17
CA THR A 457 25.74 1.27 -1.92
C THR A 457 25.54 2.05 -3.23
N ILE A 458 26.48 1.94 -4.17
CA ILE A 458 26.37 2.57 -5.50
C ILE A 458 25.16 2.05 -6.27
N ASN A 459 24.96 0.72 -6.33
CA ASN A 459 23.84 0.13 -7.05
C ASN A 459 22.49 0.55 -6.52
N LEU A 460 22.30 0.44 -5.20
CA LEU A 460 21.06 0.86 -4.58
C LEU A 460 20.87 2.37 -4.80
N GLY A 461 21.93 3.16 -4.64
CA GLY A 461 21.92 4.58 -4.97
C GLY A 461 21.41 4.87 -6.38
N ILE A 462 22.00 4.25 -7.39
CA ILE A 462 21.63 4.43 -8.80
C ILE A 462 20.20 3.92 -9.08
N MET A 463 19.85 2.72 -8.58
CA MET A 463 18.52 2.13 -8.75
C MET A 463 17.41 2.98 -8.12
N TYR A 464 17.71 3.73 -7.06
CA TYR A 464 16.79 4.68 -6.42
C TYR A 464 16.94 6.12 -6.92
N GLY A 465 17.73 6.36 -7.97
CA GLY A 465 17.92 7.69 -8.56
C GLY A 465 18.62 8.69 -7.63
N MET A 466 19.49 8.21 -6.74
CA MET A 466 20.25 9.03 -5.81
C MET A 466 21.24 9.94 -6.56
N GLY A 467 21.29 11.22 -6.18
CA GLY A 467 22.28 12.15 -6.70
C GLY A 467 23.68 11.91 -6.13
N THR A 468 24.72 12.26 -6.91
CA THR A 468 26.14 12.07 -6.58
C THR A 468 26.54 12.61 -5.21
N TYR A 469 26.02 13.77 -4.81
CA TYR A 469 26.30 14.37 -3.51
C TYR A 469 25.87 13.47 -2.35
N LYS A 470 24.63 12.96 -2.39
CA LYS A 470 24.09 12.07 -1.35
C LYS A 470 24.83 10.73 -1.32
N LEU A 471 25.23 10.22 -2.49
CA LEU A 471 26.06 9.03 -2.58
C LEU A 471 27.44 9.23 -1.93
N GLY A 472 28.08 10.39 -2.15
CA GLY A 472 29.34 10.75 -1.51
C GLY A 472 29.23 10.76 0.02
N GLN A 473 28.19 11.40 0.57
CA GLN A 473 27.93 11.39 2.01
C GLN A 473 27.79 9.96 2.58
N MET A 474 27.03 9.09 1.91
CA MET A 474 26.85 7.69 2.36
C MET A 474 28.13 6.86 2.32
N LEU A 475 29.09 7.24 1.48
CA LEU A 475 30.38 6.56 1.35
C LEU A 475 31.51 7.24 2.14
N GLY A 476 31.22 8.35 2.82
CA GLY A 476 32.25 9.16 3.50
C GLY A 476 33.23 9.82 2.54
N LEU A 477 32.83 10.08 1.30
CA LEU A 477 33.64 10.67 0.24
C LEU A 477 33.30 12.14 0.03
N ASN A 478 34.29 12.94 -0.38
CA ASN A 478 34.02 14.28 -0.88
C ASN A 478 33.35 14.24 -2.27
N TYR A 479 32.84 15.38 -2.74
CA TYR A 479 32.07 15.44 -3.98
C TYR A 479 32.87 14.99 -5.22
N ASN A 480 34.15 15.38 -5.31
CA ASN A 480 35.02 15.02 -6.45
C ASN A 480 35.39 13.53 -6.43
N GLU A 481 35.67 12.97 -5.25
CA GLU A 481 35.91 11.53 -5.08
C GLU A 481 34.68 10.70 -5.47
N ALA A 482 33.49 11.15 -5.08
CA ALA A 482 32.23 10.50 -5.45
C ALA A 482 31.98 10.53 -6.97
N ILE A 483 32.32 11.63 -7.64
CA ILE A 483 32.28 11.71 -9.12
C ILE A 483 33.23 10.70 -9.74
N ASN A 484 34.51 10.72 -9.35
CA ASN A 484 35.53 9.83 -9.92
C ASN A 484 35.17 8.35 -9.73
N LEU A 485 34.64 8.00 -8.55
CA LEU A 485 34.18 6.65 -8.25
C LEU A 485 33.00 6.24 -9.13
N LEU A 486 32.02 7.13 -9.32
CA LEU A 486 30.88 6.89 -10.20
C LEU A 486 31.30 6.76 -11.67
N GLU A 487 32.24 7.57 -12.14
CA GLU A 487 32.77 7.48 -13.50
C GLU A 487 33.46 6.14 -13.73
N LYS A 488 34.39 5.75 -12.85
CA LYS A 488 35.04 4.43 -12.88
C LYS A 488 34.02 3.30 -12.82
N TYR A 489 32.99 3.42 -11.99
CA TYR A 489 31.92 2.43 -11.91
C TYR A 489 31.17 2.32 -13.25
N HIS A 490 30.78 3.45 -13.83
CA HIS A 490 30.01 3.51 -15.07
C HIS A 490 30.80 3.06 -16.31
N GLU A 491 32.11 3.28 -16.35
CA GLU A 491 32.99 2.76 -17.40
C GLU A 491 33.06 1.24 -17.39
N ASN A 492 33.19 0.67 -16.19
CA ASN A 492 33.35 -0.77 -16.00
C ASN A 492 32.01 -1.53 -15.96
N VAL A 493 30.90 -0.85 -15.65
CA VAL A 493 29.54 -1.41 -15.61
C VAL A 493 28.62 -0.66 -16.61
N PRO A 494 28.92 -0.74 -17.93
CA PRO A 494 28.32 0.13 -18.94
C PRO A 494 26.81 -0.10 -19.11
N PHE A 495 26.31 -1.30 -18.81
CA PHE A 495 24.89 -1.62 -18.98
C PHE A 495 23.98 -0.86 -18.00
N VAL A 496 24.45 -0.58 -16.78
CA VAL A 496 23.72 0.23 -15.80
C VAL A 496 23.64 1.69 -16.28
N LYS A 497 24.77 2.27 -16.71
CA LYS A 497 24.82 3.65 -17.22
C LYS A 497 23.92 3.80 -18.46
N GLY A 498 24.05 2.87 -19.41
CA GLY A 498 23.29 2.88 -20.66
C GLY A 498 21.79 2.81 -20.40
N LEU A 499 21.33 1.90 -19.53
CA LEU A 499 19.91 1.77 -19.24
C LEU A 499 19.37 2.99 -18.49
N MET A 500 20.13 3.52 -17.53
CA MET A 500 19.78 4.76 -16.83
C MET A 500 19.59 5.92 -17.82
N HIS A 501 20.51 6.05 -18.78
CA HIS A 501 20.44 7.07 -19.81
C HIS A 501 19.22 6.87 -20.72
N GLU A 502 19.01 5.66 -21.27
CA GLU A 502 17.86 5.36 -22.12
C GLU A 502 16.52 5.61 -21.41
N ALA A 503 16.38 5.18 -20.15
CA ALA A 503 15.18 5.43 -19.35
C ALA A 503 14.94 6.92 -19.13
N SER A 504 16.00 7.68 -18.82
CA SER A 504 15.92 9.14 -18.66
C SER A 504 15.54 9.85 -19.97
N GLN A 505 16.12 9.44 -21.09
CA GLN A 505 15.79 10.00 -22.41
C GLN A 505 14.37 9.65 -22.85
N ALA A 506 13.92 8.42 -22.57
CA ALA A 506 12.55 7.99 -22.85
C ALA A 506 11.52 8.89 -22.19
N VAL A 507 11.71 9.23 -20.91
CA VAL A 507 10.79 10.13 -20.21
C VAL A 507 10.95 11.58 -20.64
N VAL A 508 12.15 12.05 -21.01
CA VAL A 508 12.32 13.40 -21.59
C VAL A 508 11.46 13.55 -22.84
N TYR A 509 11.58 12.59 -23.77
CA TYR A 509 10.89 12.62 -25.06
C TYR A 509 9.38 12.35 -24.95
N ARG A 510 8.98 11.28 -24.27
CA ARG A 510 7.57 10.84 -24.20
C ARG A 510 6.79 11.40 -23.02
N GLY A 511 7.48 11.78 -21.94
CA GLY A 511 6.84 12.14 -20.68
C GLY A 511 6.39 10.96 -19.84
N GLU A 512 6.60 9.72 -20.29
CA GLU A 512 6.21 8.51 -19.59
C GLU A 512 7.21 7.37 -19.80
N ILE A 513 7.16 6.37 -18.92
CA ILE A 513 7.86 5.08 -19.06
C ILE A 513 6.91 3.94 -18.70
N ARG A 514 7.15 2.76 -19.27
CA ARG A 514 6.26 1.60 -19.15
C ARG A 514 7.01 0.36 -18.66
N THR A 515 6.38 -0.40 -17.77
CA THR A 515 6.88 -1.70 -17.28
C THR A 515 6.63 -2.82 -18.30
N ILE A 516 7.13 -4.03 -18.01
CA ILE A 516 6.99 -5.18 -18.90
C ILE A 516 5.54 -5.64 -19.08
N LEU A 517 4.72 -5.47 -18.04
CA LEU A 517 3.28 -5.81 -18.08
C LEU A 517 2.40 -4.61 -18.46
N GLY A 518 3.02 -3.51 -18.89
CA GLY A 518 2.29 -2.41 -19.50
C GLY A 518 1.91 -1.26 -18.56
N ARG A 519 2.26 -1.30 -17.27
CA ARG A 519 1.99 -0.19 -16.35
C ARG A 519 2.75 1.06 -16.76
N LYS A 520 2.06 2.19 -16.83
CA LYS A 520 2.66 3.49 -17.12
C LYS A 520 3.10 4.23 -15.86
N ARG A 521 4.12 5.06 -16.01
CA ARG A 521 4.52 6.08 -15.04
C ARG A 521 4.81 7.40 -15.77
N HIS A 522 4.05 8.43 -15.46
CA HIS A 522 4.13 9.78 -16.01
C HIS A 522 5.14 10.66 -15.28
N PHE A 523 5.82 11.52 -16.04
CA PHE A 523 6.78 12.51 -15.58
C PHE A 523 6.32 13.90 -16.02
N ASN A 524 5.17 14.33 -15.51
CA ASN A 524 4.47 15.54 -15.98
C ASN A 524 5.00 16.85 -15.40
N PHE A 525 5.99 16.78 -14.51
CA PHE A 525 6.60 17.95 -13.90
C PHE A 525 7.75 18.53 -14.71
N TRP A 526 7.89 19.84 -14.65
CA TRP A 526 8.89 20.64 -15.33
C TRP A 526 9.59 21.56 -14.34
N GLU A 527 10.84 21.88 -14.62
CA GLU A 527 11.66 22.84 -13.87
C GLU A 527 12.46 23.70 -14.85
N PRO A 528 12.88 24.91 -14.45
CA PRO A 528 13.81 25.70 -15.25
C PRO A 528 15.13 24.96 -15.46
N SER A 529 15.73 25.11 -16.64
CA SER A 529 16.94 24.39 -17.00
C SER A 529 18.14 24.82 -16.14
N ASP A 530 18.12 26.07 -15.69
CA ASP A 530 19.06 26.72 -14.78
C ASP A 530 18.76 26.47 -13.28
N SER A 531 17.73 25.67 -12.93
CA SER A 531 17.30 25.43 -11.53
C SER A 531 18.40 24.94 -10.60
N ARG A 532 19.45 24.31 -11.14
CA ARG A 532 20.59 23.77 -10.37
C ARG A 532 21.69 24.79 -10.08
N LEU A 533 21.61 26.00 -10.65
CA LEU A 533 22.56 27.09 -10.46
C LEU A 533 22.20 27.98 -9.25
N LYS A 534 21.00 27.84 -8.69
CA LYS A 534 20.52 28.63 -7.55
C LYS A 534 20.31 27.73 -6.32
N TRP A 535 21.40 27.42 -5.63
CA TRP A 535 21.33 26.94 -4.24
C TRP A 535 21.31 28.16 -3.31
N PRO A 536 20.50 28.19 -2.23
CA PRO A 536 19.63 27.14 -1.70
C PRO A 536 18.20 27.11 -2.27
N ASN A 537 17.82 28.07 -3.11
CA ASN A 537 16.43 28.26 -3.56
C ASN A 537 16.07 27.41 -4.78
N LYS A 538 16.04 26.09 -4.60
CA LYS A 538 15.56 25.18 -5.65
C LYS A 538 14.05 25.38 -5.84
N GLU A 539 13.68 25.96 -6.99
CA GLU A 539 12.28 26.12 -7.36
C GLU A 539 11.57 24.76 -7.48
N MET A 540 10.38 24.66 -6.89
CA MET A 540 9.61 23.42 -6.90
C MET A 540 9.11 23.11 -8.32
N PRO A 541 9.33 21.89 -8.85
CA PRO A 541 8.80 21.52 -10.15
C PRO A 541 7.27 21.64 -10.24
N LEU A 542 6.78 22.17 -11.36
CA LEU A 542 5.37 22.43 -11.63
C LEU A 542 4.86 21.59 -12.80
N ARG A 543 3.54 21.42 -12.96
CA ARG A 543 3.01 20.78 -14.18
C ARG A 543 3.33 21.64 -15.40
N LYS A 544 3.31 21.05 -16.60
CA LYS A 544 3.79 21.71 -17.82
C LYS A 544 3.15 23.07 -18.05
N GLU A 545 1.83 23.13 -17.96
CA GLU A 545 1.04 24.34 -18.22
C GLU A 545 1.34 25.42 -17.17
N GLU A 546 1.35 25.04 -15.89
CA GLU A 546 1.73 25.91 -14.77
C GLU A 546 3.16 26.44 -14.92
N ALA A 547 4.10 25.56 -15.27
CA ALA A 547 5.52 25.88 -15.44
C ALA A 547 5.76 26.87 -16.58
N GLN A 548 5.03 26.74 -17.69
CA GLN A 548 5.10 27.64 -18.83
C GLN A 548 4.67 29.06 -18.49
N GLU A 549 3.70 29.20 -17.58
CA GLU A 549 3.22 30.50 -17.11
C GLU A 549 4.17 31.09 -16.04
N VAL A 550 4.45 30.33 -14.97
CA VAL A 550 5.27 30.81 -13.83
C VAL A 550 6.70 31.17 -14.24
N TRP A 551 7.28 30.43 -15.19
CA TRP A 551 8.65 30.64 -15.65
C TRP A 551 8.72 31.08 -17.12
N LYS A 552 7.73 31.86 -17.56
CA LYS A 552 7.65 32.40 -18.92
C LYS A 552 8.99 33.03 -19.35
N GLY A 553 9.48 32.60 -20.52
CA GLY A 553 10.75 33.06 -21.08
C GLY A 553 12.00 32.33 -20.57
N ARG A 554 11.88 31.40 -19.61
CA ARG A 554 12.99 30.53 -19.17
C ARG A 554 12.95 29.18 -19.88
N PRO A 555 14.10 28.63 -20.29
CA PRO A 555 14.14 27.30 -20.90
C PRO A 555 13.73 26.24 -19.87
N LEU A 556 12.68 25.48 -20.16
CA LEU A 556 12.17 24.42 -19.28
C LEU A 556 12.73 23.05 -19.65
N LYS A 557 12.94 22.22 -18.64
CA LYS A 557 13.23 20.79 -18.79
C LYS A 557 12.32 19.97 -17.90
N ARG A 558 12.10 18.70 -18.29
CA ARG A 558 11.32 17.77 -17.49
C ARG A 558 12.04 17.46 -16.18
N ALA A 559 11.31 17.55 -15.08
CA ALA A 559 11.82 17.27 -13.74
C ALA A 559 11.83 15.75 -13.46
N TYR A 560 12.60 15.36 -12.44
CA TYR A 560 12.66 14.00 -11.90
C TYR A 560 13.08 12.89 -12.87
N THR A 561 13.60 13.22 -14.06
CA THR A 561 13.98 12.24 -15.09
C THR A 561 15.00 11.21 -14.62
N HIS A 562 15.86 11.57 -13.66
CA HIS A 562 16.79 10.66 -12.97
C HIS A 562 16.11 9.52 -12.20
N LYS A 563 14.80 9.62 -11.91
CA LYS A 563 14.00 8.56 -11.27
C LYS A 563 13.36 7.59 -12.27
N ALA A 564 13.55 7.79 -13.57
CA ALA A 564 12.94 6.93 -14.60
C ALA A 564 13.39 5.47 -14.49
N LEU A 565 14.68 5.23 -14.21
CA LEU A 565 15.20 3.88 -14.01
C LEU A 565 14.54 3.20 -12.80
N ASN A 566 14.40 3.93 -11.69
CA ASN A 566 13.73 3.43 -10.49
C ASN A 566 12.28 3.05 -10.79
N ALA A 567 11.53 3.94 -11.45
CA ALA A 567 10.13 3.68 -11.81
C ALA A 567 9.99 2.43 -12.69
N LEU A 568 10.88 2.26 -13.66
CA LEU A 568 10.90 1.09 -14.55
C LEU A 568 11.14 -0.21 -13.78
N ILE A 569 12.19 -0.25 -12.96
CA ILE A 569 12.61 -1.46 -12.24
C ILE A 569 11.61 -1.79 -11.15
N GLN A 570 11.30 -0.83 -10.27
CA GLN A 570 10.44 -1.05 -9.11
C GLN A 570 8.99 -1.35 -9.52
N GLY A 571 8.49 -0.70 -10.57
CA GLY A 571 7.16 -0.99 -11.10
C GLY A 571 7.10 -2.37 -11.74
N THR A 572 8.16 -2.79 -12.45
CA THR A 572 8.24 -4.15 -13.00
C THR A 572 8.29 -5.20 -11.88
N SER A 573 9.07 -4.99 -10.83
CA SER A 573 9.09 -5.88 -9.66
C SER A 573 7.70 -6.00 -9.00
N ALA A 574 6.96 -4.88 -8.88
CA ALA A 574 5.60 -4.90 -8.36
C ALA A 574 4.65 -5.74 -9.23
N ASP A 575 4.74 -5.58 -10.55
CA ASP A 575 3.94 -6.32 -11.53
C ASP A 575 4.22 -7.82 -11.47
N LEU A 576 5.50 -8.21 -11.35
CA LEU A 576 5.92 -9.61 -11.20
C LEU A 576 5.37 -10.24 -9.92
N THR A 577 5.49 -9.55 -8.79
CA THR A 577 4.98 -10.05 -7.50
C THR A 577 3.46 -10.20 -7.54
N LYS A 578 2.74 -9.22 -8.11
CA LYS A 578 1.29 -9.28 -8.31
C LYS A 578 0.88 -10.44 -9.24
N LYS A 579 1.59 -10.63 -10.34
CA LYS A 579 1.33 -11.74 -11.27
C LYS A 579 1.54 -13.09 -10.60
N ALA A 580 2.63 -13.25 -9.85
CA ALA A 580 2.88 -14.46 -9.07
C ALA A 580 1.77 -14.71 -8.06
N MET A 581 1.40 -13.72 -7.24
CA MET A 581 0.29 -13.84 -6.27
C MET A 581 -1.02 -14.28 -6.93
N LEU A 582 -1.34 -13.72 -8.10
CA LEU A 582 -2.54 -14.08 -8.84
C LEU A 582 -2.49 -15.53 -9.35
N MET A 583 -1.34 -15.97 -9.88
CA MET A 583 -1.14 -17.36 -10.32
C MET A 583 -1.25 -18.33 -9.13
N LEU A 584 -0.62 -18.02 -8.00
CA LEU A 584 -0.73 -18.79 -6.77
C LEU A 584 -2.20 -18.94 -6.31
N TYR A 585 -2.97 -17.85 -6.36
CA TYR A 585 -4.38 -17.86 -6.00
C TYR A 585 -5.24 -18.69 -6.97
N LYS A 586 -5.04 -18.51 -8.28
CA LYS A 586 -5.86 -19.17 -9.30
C LYS A 586 -5.51 -20.65 -9.47
N GLU A 587 -4.22 -20.98 -9.53
CA GLU A 587 -3.69 -22.29 -9.90
C GLU A 587 -3.47 -23.19 -8.68
N LEU A 588 -2.91 -22.65 -7.60
CA LEU A 588 -2.57 -23.43 -6.39
C LEU A 588 -3.54 -23.21 -5.23
N LYS A 589 -4.54 -22.32 -5.39
CA LYS A 589 -5.50 -21.95 -4.33
C LYS A 589 -4.82 -21.44 -3.06
N ILE A 590 -3.65 -20.81 -3.20
CA ILE A 590 -2.91 -20.21 -2.10
C ILE A 590 -3.34 -18.76 -1.90
N VAL A 591 -3.70 -18.43 -0.66
CA VAL A 591 -3.92 -17.06 -0.20
C VAL A 591 -2.77 -16.70 0.75
N PRO A 592 -1.82 -15.84 0.34
CA PRO A 592 -0.74 -15.41 1.21
C PRO A 592 -1.26 -14.68 2.45
N HIS A 593 -0.59 -14.85 3.58
CA HIS A 593 -0.91 -14.13 4.81
C HIS A 593 -0.41 -12.69 4.74
N LEU A 594 0.81 -12.50 4.24
CA LEU A 594 1.46 -11.21 4.11
C LEU A 594 2.11 -11.04 2.75
N GLN A 595 2.16 -9.78 2.32
CA GLN A 595 3.00 -9.29 1.24
C GLN A 595 3.81 -8.12 1.81
N VAL A 596 5.12 -8.32 2.00
CA VAL A 596 6.00 -7.29 2.57
C VAL A 596 7.21 -7.10 1.66
N HIS A 597 7.33 -5.91 1.08
CA HIS A 597 8.39 -5.61 0.11
C HIS A 597 8.39 -6.58 -1.09
N ASP A 598 9.36 -7.48 -1.18
CA ASP A 598 9.54 -8.48 -2.24
C ASP A 598 9.28 -9.90 -1.70
N GLU A 599 8.75 -10.01 -0.47
CA GLU A 599 8.48 -11.26 0.25
C GLU A 599 6.98 -11.60 0.30
N LEU A 600 6.68 -12.89 0.18
CA LEU A 600 5.37 -13.48 0.41
C LEU A 600 5.47 -14.45 1.58
N ASP A 601 4.61 -14.26 2.57
CA ASP A 601 4.53 -15.16 3.71
C ASP A 601 3.29 -16.04 3.59
N ILE A 602 3.50 -17.34 3.69
CA ILE A 602 2.46 -18.36 3.61
C ILE A 602 2.62 -19.36 4.75
N THR A 603 1.53 -20.03 5.10
CA THR A 603 1.57 -21.07 6.13
C THR A 603 1.07 -22.37 5.54
N HIS A 604 1.84 -23.43 5.70
CA HIS A 604 1.48 -24.74 5.16
C HIS A 604 2.20 -25.85 5.92
N ALA A 605 1.73 -27.09 5.80
CA ALA A 605 2.40 -28.26 6.37
C ALA A 605 3.30 -29.01 5.35
N ASP A 606 2.93 -28.94 4.07
CA ASP A 606 3.54 -29.70 2.97
C ASP A 606 4.65 -28.91 2.25
N ASN A 607 5.88 -29.45 2.21
CA ASN A 607 7.01 -28.87 1.47
C ASN A 607 6.85 -28.97 -0.07
N PRO A 608 6.38 -30.09 -0.66
CA PRO A 608 6.07 -30.19 -2.08
C PRO A 608 5.23 -29.03 -2.64
N LEU A 609 4.15 -28.62 -1.97
CA LEU A 609 3.38 -27.45 -2.41
C LEU A 609 4.23 -26.18 -2.45
N ILE A 610 5.10 -25.97 -1.46
CA ILE A 610 6.00 -24.80 -1.41
C ILE A 610 6.96 -24.80 -2.60
N LYS A 611 7.39 -25.97 -3.06
CA LYS A 611 8.18 -26.06 -4.30
C LYS A 611 7.41 -25.54 -5.51
N SER A 612 6.14 -25.92 -5.65
CA SER A 612 5.27 -25.37 -6.71
C SER A 612 5.05 -23.87 -6.54
N VAL A 613 4.95 -23.35 -5.31
CA VAL A 613 4.89 -21.90 -5.05
C VAL A 613 6.16 -21.20 -5.57
N VAL A 614 7.33 -21.75 -5.25
CA VAL A 614 8.62 -21.23 -5.75
C VAL A 614 8.67 -21.25 -7.27
N GLU A 615 8.26 -22.36 -7.90
CA GLU A 615 8.23 -22.49 -9.36
C GLU A 615 7.32 -21.43 -10.01
N VAL A 616 6.13 -21.18 -9.45
CA VAL A 616 5.23 -20.12 -9.94
C VAL A 616 5.86 -18.75 -9.79
N MET A 617 6.45 -18.43 -8.63
CA MET A 617 7.08 -17.13 -8.40
C MET A 617 8.28 -16.92 -9.36
N GLU A 618 9.14 -17.91 -9.53
CA GLU A 618 10.32 -17.79 -10.39
C GLU A 618 9.99 -17.68 -11.89
N ASN A 619 8.82 -18.18 -12.31
CA ASN A 619 8.42 -18.28 -13.72
C ASN A 619 7.13 -17.52 -14.06
N CYS A 620 6.67 -16.61 -13.19
CA CYS A 620 5.41 -15.87 -13.39
C CYS A 620 5.38 -15.00 -14.66
N VAL A 621 6.55 -14.63 -15.17
CA VAL A 621 6.76 -13.92 -16.44
C VAL A 621 8.05 -14.44 -17.08
N ASP A 622 8.05 -14.59 -18.41
CA ASP A 622 9.25 -15.00 -19.15
C ASP A 622 10.29 -13.88 -19.17
N LEU A 623 11.39 -14.08 -18.45
CA LEU A 623 12.51 -13.15 -18.37
C LEU A 623 13.80 -13.82 -18.85
N LYS A 624 14.57 -13.10 -19.67
CA LYS A 624 15.96 -13.48 -20.04
C LYS A 624 16.89 -13.71 -18.84
N VAL A 625 16.58 -13.09 -17.70
CA VAL A 625 17.32 -13.25 -16.45
C VAL A 625 16.38 -13.98 -15.50
N PRO A 626 16.71 -15.21 -15.05
CA PRO A 626 15.81 -15.97 -14.20
C PRO A 626 15.61 -15.25 -12.87
N LEU A 627 14.37 -15.23 -12.38
CA LEU A 627 14.10 -14.89 -10.99
C LEU A 627 14.59 -16.02 -10.08
N LYS A 628 14.87 -15.67 -8.82
CA LYS A 628 15.26 -16.62 -7.79
C LYS A 628 14.48 -16.30 -6.53
N VAL A 629 13.87 -17.30 -5.92
CA VAL A 629 13.22 -17.19 -4.63
C VAL A 629 14.05 -17.95 -3.59
N SER A 630 14.31 -17.27 -2.48
CA SER A 630 14.86 -17.88 -1.26
C SER A 630 13.71 -18.26 -0.34
N VAL A 631 13.82 -19.42 0.31
CA VAL A 631 12.79 -19.90 1.22
C VAL A 631 13.35 -20.06 2.62
N GLU A 632 12.67 -19.45 3.58
CA GLU A 632 12.93 -19.63 5.00
C GLU A 632 11.69 -20.27 5.65
N LYS A 633 11.91 -21.19 6.60
CA LYS A 633 10.86 -21.98 7.26
C LYS A 633 11.01 -21.92 8.78
N GLY A 634 9.92 -21.79 9.52
CA GLY A 634 9.97 -21.72 10.99
C GLY A 634 8.64 -21.90 11.70
N PRO A 635 8.66 -21.91 13.05
CA PRO A 635 7.46 -21.99 13.88
C PRO A 635 6.69 -20.66 13.98
N SER A 636 7.32 -19.55 13.59
CA SER A 636 6.76 -18.18 13.54
C SER A 636 7.53 -17.37 12.49
N TRP A 637 7.03 -16.20 12.10
CA TRP A 637 7.72 -15.33 11.14
C TRP A 637 9.12 -14.90 11.64
N GLY A 638 9.27 -14.71 12.95
CA GLY A 638 10.54 -14.26 13.55
C GLY A 638 11.56 -15.37 13.77
N GLU A 639 11.17 -16.63 13.59
CA GLU A 639 12.00 -17.81 13.89
C GLU A 639 12.26 -18.67 12.64
N VAL A 640 12.00 -18.09 11.45
CA VAL A 640 12.30 -18.75 10.19
C VAL A 640 13.81 -18.91 9.98
N LYS A 641 14.20 -19.99 9.32
CA LYS A 641 15.58 -20.28 8.92
C LYS A 641 15.61 -20.72 7.48
N GLU A 642 16.67 -20.37 6.76
CA GLU A 642 16.85 -20.77 5.36
C GLU A 642 16.77 -22.28 5.21
N VAL A 643 16.00 -22.73 4.21
CA VAL A 643 15.84 -24.13 3.84
C VAL A 643 16.04 -24.32 2.35
N LYS A 644 16.58 -25.48 1.98
CA LYS A 644 16.62 -25.91 0.58
C LYS A 644 15.36 -26.73 0.29
N ILE A 645 14.64 -26.35 -0.76
CA ILE A 645 13.41 -26.99 -1.23
C ILE A 645 13.62 -27.55 -2.63
#